data_AF-A0A3C1QR12-F1
#
_entry.id   AF-A0A3C1QR12-F1
#
_cell.length_a   1.000
_cell.length_b   1.000
_cell.length_c   1.000
_cell.angle_alpha   90.00
_cell.angle_beta   90.00
_cell.angle_gamma   90.00
#
_symmetry.space_group_name_H-M   'P 1'
#
loop_
_entity.id
_entity.type
_entity.pdbx_description
1 polymer ?
#
loop_
_entity_poly.entity_id
_entity_poly.type
_entity_poly.pdbx_seq_one_letter_code
_entity_poly.pdbx_strand_id
1 'polypeptide(L)'
;MSDPLSIFWKRLQTSQLLAPSKYEQLRAAASADELSGTDVKGLAKRLIADGILTRHQAKSLLSGGRIPLVFGEYVVLDDMPEAPFHDAFRVRHVPTGHELAAIVHRKDLKTRLKDPEQVARIQQRLVADRSVRQAQVIRAYELVENGDYAALIIDPAEGKLLSVRHPAERLDPTVASSIALQVASALTAWHDAGRVHGDVRPETIVVAADGSASLWRDPLYEPVPLMSADAATLSELQDRAPYLAPELDVQQAPYSPLTDLYALGAVYFGMLSGEVPFRRDSLAATMQAHASERIAPLEPLGVPKPIEQIVTYLMAKRPDVRYQRAADAAAQIARFAGLEGAGPSPPLEEPAAVAFQAWLDRRGTPKRSSAADVAAPNAAATPSIGMPSPNPGIAGIASEAAGSSHNSPLRLIEARKKARRRQRLIAGIVVGLLLVGSLGYAAVYFVGPMIAGRSKPTNDQEVADDGKADPAETDSEPNATVESDAAVPQSVVADDGQLLWESPTQGRPLTLVGLPARPRLILVARTSALLAGDGAATLLSALGPDFRDRFDALNRVIGIDADRIGRQVVALYDPAGTSPNYRPFLQIEFEPPVPLETLTEAWGEAGFEIDAGAPYRRGGEAIGVIASDLDGGVRTIGLGPVELVEEAIAANGEPELAPNLKLLLTVCDADRHLTLIGEGTMLFGPEGKAAIGPFWAPLLDSFEPVLRNGVRAFAVSAHRDGGWYLELDAARDLSTTSERLVEQWSDGGSEWGMQLEAAIAEVPQHPYWERVRLRFPSWSRQAIGAMRFGVEGPFAKANLWLPEPAVPNLVAGTELILASLSADTVTTVVEPPLAEALPADLDELLAAKVDFAVTSDDMINVMNQLQLSVEQRYPGLSFPFAIRLVGKDLGTEGITQNQRISNFSVSDTPLSDVLTQLVVKANPDKASTSPRDDKQKLLWIVGPHPD
;
A
#
# COMPACT_ATOMS: atom_id res chain seq x y z
N MET A 1 -64.84 21.35 -17.43
CA MET A 1 -63.89 21.40 -16.30
C MET A 1 -64.22 20.25 -15.37
N SER A 2 -63.25 19.46 -14.95
CA SER A 2 -63.49 18.37 -13.98
C SER A 2 -63.76 18.98 -12.61
N ASP A 3 -64.78 18.47 -11.92
CA ASP A 3 -65.13 18.90 -10.56
C ASP A 3 -63.95 18.63 -9.58
N PRO A 4 -63.58 19.60 -8.71
CA PRO A 4 -62.55 19.44 -7.70
C PRO A 4 -62.66 18.17 -6.83
N LEU A 5 -63.88 17.72 -6.52
CA LEU A 5 -64.10 16.51 -5.72
C LEU A 5 -63.75 15.24 -6.53
N SER A 6 -64.21 15.16 -7.77
CA SER A 6 -63.79 14.14 -8.75
C SER A 6 -62.27 14.07 -8.91
N ILE A 7 -61.59 15.23 -8.99
CA ILE A 7 -60.13 15.30 -9.05
C ILE A 7 -59.49 14.73 -7.78
N PHE A 8 -59.99 15.07 -6.58
CA PHE A 8 -59.47 14.54 -5.31
C PHE A 8 -59.65 13.03 -5.19
N TRP A 9 -60.83 12.49 -5.49
CA TRP A 9 -61.08 11.04 -5.48
C TRP A 9 -60.22 10.29 -6.50
N LYS A 10 -59.98 10.86 -7.68
CA LYS A 10 -59.07 10.29 -8.67
C LYS A 10 -57.63 10.30 -8.17
N ARG A 11 -57.16 11.41 -7.61
CA ARG A 11 -55.81 11.53 -7.04
C ARG A 11 -55.59 10.54 -5.88
N LEU A 12 -56.57 10.40 -4.98
CA LEU A 12 -56.52 9.43 -3.89
C LEU A 12 -56.40 7.99 -4.42
N GLN A 13 -57.18 7.64 -5.45
CA GLN A 13 -57.09 6.33 -6.12
C GLN A 13 -55.70 6.10 -6.73
N THR A 14 -55.16 7.07 -7.48
CA THR A 14 -53.85 6.96 -8.13
C THR A 14 -52.68 7.06 -7.16
N SER A 15 -52.88 7.58 -5.95
CA SER A 15 -51.82 7.77 -4.94
C SER A 15 -51.34 6.47 -4.28
N GLN A 16 -52.10 5.36 -4.43
CA GLN A 16 -51.83 4.05 -3.82
C GLN A 16 -51.81 4.03 -2.27
N LEU A 17 -52.20 5.13 -1.61
CA LEU A 17 -52.30 5.22 -0.14
C LEU A 17 -53.31 4.23 0.49
N LEU A 18 -54.24 3.70 -0.30
CA LEU A 18 -55.30 2.81 0.14
C LEU A 18 -55.37 1.58 -0.77
N ALA A 19 -55.55 0.41 -0.17
CA ALA A 19 -55.92 -0.78 -0.91
C ALA A 19 -57.23 -0.54 -1.70
N PRO A 20 -57.39 -1.08 -2.93
CA PRO A 20 -58.56 -0.82 -3.78
C PRO A 20 -59.90 -1.06 -3.09
N SER A 21 -60.00 -2.15 -2.32
CA SER A 21 -61.20 -2.48 -1.53
C SER A 21 -61.53 -1.44 -0.45
N LYS A 22 -60.52 -0.91 0.25
CA LYS A 22 -60.70 0.15 1.27
C LYS A 22 -61.06 1.49 0.62
N TYR A 23 -60.51 1.78 -0.56
CA TYR A 23 -60.90 2.94 -1.37
C TYR A 23 -62.37 2.86 -1.80
N GLU A 24 -62.82 1.71 -2.32
CA GLU A 24 -64.22 1.50 -2.74
C GLU A 24 -65.19 1.60 -1.55
N GLN A 25 -64.85 0.99 -0.40
CA GLN A 25 -65.62 1.12 0.83
C GLN A 25 -65.75 2.58 1.28
N LEU A 26 -64.66 3.34 1.32
CA LEU A 26 -64.68 4.75 1.70
C LEU A 26 -65.45 5.63 0.71
N ARG A 27 -65.38 5.30 -0.58
CA ARG A 27 -66.12 6.01 -1.64
C ARG A 27 -67.61 5.69 -1.63
N ALA A 28 -68.01 4.48 -1.24
CA ALA A 28 -69.40 4.08 -1.05
C ALA A 28 -69.99 4.60 0.27
N ALA A 29 -69.16 4.80 1.30
CA ALA A 29 -69.57 5.36 2.59
C ALA A 29 -69.62 6.91 2.62
N ALA A 30 -69.08 7.59 1.60
CA ALA A 30 -69.23 9.02 1.45
C ALA A 30 -70.70 9.39 1.22
N SER A 31 -71.20 10.42 1.91
CA SER A 31 -72.62 10.79 1.84
C SER A 31 -73.01 11.40 0.49
N ALA A 32 -74.30 11.34 0.14
CA ALA A 32 -74.80 11.94 -1.11
C ALA A 32 -74.55 13.46 -1.18
N ASP A 33 -74.59 14.17 -0.04
CA ASP A 33 -74.23 15.59 0.04
C ASP A 33 -72.74 15.82 -0.25
N GLU A 34 -71.85 14.97 0.27
CA GLU A 34 -70.40 15.05 0.00
C GLU A 34 -70.02 14.64 -1.42
N LEU A 35 -70.82 13.77 -2.05
CA LEU A 35 -70.66 13.38 -3.45
C LEU A 35 -71.31 14.38 -4.43
N SER A 36 -72.09 15.35 -3.94
CA SER A 36 -72.77 16.38 -4.74
C SER A 36 -72.26 17.82 -4.49
N GLY A 37 -71.51 18.04 -3.41
CA GLY A 37 -71.01 19.34 -2.97
C GLY A 37 -69.54 19.63 -3.30
N THR A 38 -69.22 20.90 -3.53
CA THR A 38 -67.87 21.41 -3.81
C THR A 38 -66.91 21.41 -2.61
N ASP A 39 -67.29 20.86 -1.45
CA ASP A 39 -66.48 20.90 -0.22
C ASP A 39 -65.46 19.77 -0.10
N VAL A 40 -64.48 19.78 -1.01
CA VAL A 40 -63.31 18.90 -0.97
C VAL A 40 -62.49 19.10 0.31
N LYS A 41 -62.56 20.28 0.94
CA LYS A 41 -61.83 20.60 2.18
C LYS A 41 -62.48 19.94 3.40
N GLY A 42 -63.80 19.88 3.46
CA GLY A 42 -64.57 19.13 4.46
C GLY A 42 -64.24 17.64 4.42
N LEU A 43 -64.30 17.03 3.23
CA LEU A 43 -63.92 15.62 3.04
C LEU A 43 -62.48 15.35 3.49
N ALA A 44 -61.52 16.16 3.03
CA ALA A 44 -60.12 16.03 3.44
C ALA A 44 -59.93 16.17 4.96
N LYS A 45 -60.66 17.09 5.61
CA LYS A 45 -60.63 17.29 7.07
C LYS A 45 -61.20 16.08 7.82
N ARG A 46 -62.26 15.43 7.31
CA ARG A 46 -62.80 14.20 7.92
C ARG A 46 -61.83 13.02 7.77
N LEU A 47 -61.26 12.80 6.58
CA LEU A 47 -60.28 11.73 6.38
C LEU A 47 -59.02 11.88 7.27
N ILE A 48 -58.67 13.11 7.67
CA ILE A 48 -57.64 13.35 8.69
C ILE A 48 -58.14 13.00 10.10
N ALA A 49 -59.36 13.41 10.46
CA ALA A 49 -59.95 13.12 11.77
C ALA A 49 -60.17 11.61 12.01
N ASP A 50 -60.51 10.87 10.95
CA ASP A 50 -60.69 9.41 10.95
C ASP A 50 -59.34 8.65 10.96
N GLY A 51 -58.20 9.35 10.93
CA GLY A 51 -56.86 8.76 10.90
C GLY A 51 -56.51 8.05 9.58
N ILE A 52 -57.25 8.30 8.50
CA ILE A 52 -57.07 7.66 7.18
C ILE A 52 -55.97 8.36 6.38
N LEU A 53 -55.86 9.68 6.50
CA LEU A 53 -54.84 10.50 5.84
C LEU A 53 -54.10 11.39 6.84
N THR A 54 -52.80 11.60 6.63
CA THR A 54 -52.08 12.67 7.33
C THR A 54 -52.47 14.05 6.79
N ARG A 55 -52.13 15.12 7.53
CA ARG A 55 -52.30 16.50 7.05
C ARG A 55 -51.48 16.75 5.77
N HIS A 56 -50.28 16.20 5.69
CA HIS A 56 -49.43 16.31 4.51
C HIS A 56 -50.04 15.60 3.28
N GLN A 57 -50.46 14.34 3.43
CA GLN A 57 -51.09 13.57 2.35
C GLN A 57 -52.33 14.29 1.82
N ALA A 58 -53.23 14.74 2.70
CA ALA A 58 -54.42 15.49 2.31
C ALA A 58 -54.09 16.81 1.59
N LYS A 59 -53.12 17.59 2.07
CA LYS A 59 -52.62 18.82 1.42
C LYS A 59 -52.01 18.54 0.04
N SER A 60 -51.28 17.42 -0.08
CA SER A 60 -50.68 16.97 -1.34
C SER A 60 -51.77 16.59 -2.35
N LEU A 61 -52.75 15.79 -1.96
CA LEU A 61 -53.90 15.40 -2.80
C LEU A 61 -54.76 16.60 -3.25
N LEU A 62 -54.96 17.60 -2.38
CA LEU A 62 -55.67 18.85 -2.71
C LEU A 62 -54.89 19.71 -3.72
N SER A 63 -53.59 19.91 -3.49
CA SER A 63 -52.75 20.77 -4.36
C SER A 63 -52.35 20.11 -5.68
N GLY A 64 -52.33 18.77 -5.73
CA GLY A 64 -51.94 17.98 -6.91
C GLY A 64 -50.62 17.24 -6.78
N GLY A 65 -49.94 17.40 -5.64
CA GLY A 65 -48.70 16.69 -5.30
C GLY A 65 -47.47 17.27 -5.98
N ARG A 66 -46.37 17.36 -5.23
CA ARG A 66 -45.02 17.58 -5.78
C ARG A 66 -44.25 16.28 -5.96
N ILE A 67 -44.58 15.25 -5.18
CA ILE A 67 -43.93 13.95 -5.16
C ILE A 67 -44.98 12.83 -5.02
N PRO A 68 -44.65 11.57 -5.39
CA PRO A 68 -45.42 10.40 -4.99
C PRO A 68 -45.56 10.28 -3.47
N LEU A 69 -46.68 9.73 -3.00
CA LEU A 69 -46.95 9.51 -1.57
C LEU A 69 -46.66 8.07 -1.11
N VAL A 70 -46.23 7.20 -2.03
CA VAL A 70 -45.87 5.80 -1.78
C VAL A 70 -44.63 5.48 -2.63
N PHE A 71 -43.65 4.80 -2.05
CA PHE A 71 -42.46 4.30 -2.71
C PHE A 71 -42.27 2.83 -2.32
N GLY A 72 -42.69 1.90 -3.18
CA GLY A 72 -42.68 0.47 -2.87
C GLY A 72 -43.50 0.15 -1.61
N GLU A 73 -42.85 -0.41 -0.59
CA GLU A 73 -43.45 -0.74 0.71
C GLU A 73 -43.42 0.42 1.73
N TYR A 74 -42.98 1.62 1.33
CA TYR A 74 -42.87 2.81 2.19
C TYR A 74 -43.94 3.86 1.84
N VAL A 75 -44.70 4.29 2.85
CA VAL A 75 -45.75 5.34 2.70
C VAL A 75 -45.26 6.64 3.30
N VAL A 76 -45.33 7.73 2.54
CA VAL A 76 -44.99 9.08 2.99
C VAL A 76 -46.03 9.58 3.99
N LEU A 77 -45.61 9.87 5.22
CA LEU A 77 -46.45 10.41 6.28
C LEU A 77 -46.49 11.94 6.22
N ASP A 78 -45.38 12.62 6.49
CA ASP A 78 -45.30 14.09 6.58
C ASP A 78 -43.95 14.63 6.07
N ASP A 79 -43.90 15.92 5.77
CA ASP A 79 -42.66 16.66 5.51
C ASP A 79 -41.81 16.82 6.78
N MET A 80 -40.49 16.77 6.65
CA MET A 80 -39.54 17.00 7.75
C MET A 80 -38.77 18.31 7.54
N PRO A 81 -39.37 19.49 7.82
CA PRO A 81 -38.72 20.78 7.58
C PRO A 81 -37.51 21.06 8.51
N GLU A 82 -37.38 20.30 9.59
CA GLU A 82 -36.27 20.39 10.56
C GLU A 82 -35.20 19.29 10.36
N ALA A 83 -35.35 18.44 9.35
CA ALA A 83 -34.32 17.45 9.00
C ALA A 83 -33.07 18.13 8.43
N PRO A 84 -31.88 17.50 8.57
CA PRO A 84 -30.64 18.03 8.01
C PRO A 84 -30.59 17.99 6.47
N PHE A 85 -31.48 17.23 5.82
CA PHE A 85 -31.49 17.01 4.37
C PHE A 85 -32.68 17.72 3.69
N HIS A 86 -32.43 18.31 2.52
CA HIS A 86 -33.50 18.83 1.67
C HIS A 86 -34.38 17.71 1.08
N ASP A 87 -35.66 18.01 0.85
CA ASP A 87 -36.66 17.06 0.36
C ASP A 87 -36.72 15.75 1.18
N ALA A 88 -36.56 15.88 2.50
CA ALA A 88 -36.73 14.81 3.48
C ALA A 88 -38.19 14.70 3.96
N PHE A 89 -38.68 13.46 4.02
CA PHE A 89 -40.03 13.12 4.46
C PHE A 89 -40.00 11.97 5.45
N ARG A 90 -40.87 12.01 6.46
CA ARG A 90 -41.09 10.87 7.35
C ARG A 90 -41.91 9.83 6.60
N VAL A 91 -41.44 8.58 6.59
CA VAL A 91 -42.10 7.46 5.92
C VAL A 91 -42.38 6.32 6.90
N ARG A 92 -43.37 5.48 6.59
CA ARG A 92 -43.65 4.25 7.33
C ARG A 92 -43.48 3.04 6.42
N HIS A 93 -42.69 2.06 6.85
CA HIS A 93 -42.60 0.76 6.20
C HIS A 93 -43.86 -0.06 6.52
N VAL A 94 -44.71 -0.29 5.52
CA VAL A 94 -46.05 -0.89 5.70
C VAL A 94 -46.01 -2.30 6.31
N PRO A 95 -45.11 -3.23 5.91
CA PRO A 95 -45.06 -4.58 6.48
C PRO A 95 -44.71 -4.65 7.97
N THR A 96 -43.98 -3.68 8.53
CA THR A 96 -43.46 -3.75 9.91
C THR A 96 -43.95 -2.60 10.80
N GLY A 97 -44.56 -1.56 10.23
CA GLY A 97 -45.02 -0.37 10.93
C GLY A 97 -43.91 0.61 11.34
N HIS A 98 -42.64 0.28 11.08
CA HIS A 98 -41.49 1.11 11.49
C HIS A 98 -41.47 2.44 10.73
N GLU A 99 -41.18 3.53 11.45
CA GLU A 99 -41.04 4.87 10.88
C GLU A 99 -39.56 5.20 10.62
N LEU A 100 -39.31 5.78 9.46
CA LEU A 100 -37.99 6.08 8.90
C LEU A 100 -38.02 7.46 8.24
N ALA A 101 -36.87 7.94 7.75
CA ALA A 101 -36.84 9.09 6.84
C ALA A 101 -36.58 8.64 5.39
N ALA A 102 -37.05 9.45 4.44
CA ALA A 102 -36.77 9.27 3.02
C ALA A 102 -36.37 10.61 2.39
N ILE A 103 -35.20 10.63 1.74
CA ILE A 103 -34.76 11.75 0.91
C ILE A 103 -35.28 11.50 -0.51
N VAL A 104 -36.09 12.40 -1.06
CA VAL A 104 -36.73 12.21 -2.37
C VAL A 104 -35.99 13.02 -3.44
N HIS A 105 -35.48 12.33 -4.46
CA HIS A 105 -34.82 12.94 -5.61
C HIS A 105 -35.68 12.83 -6.88
N ARG A 106 -35.66 13.89 -7.69
CA ARG A 106 -36.21 13.86 -9.06
C ARG A 106 -35.11 13.38 -10.01
N LYS A 107 -35.36 12.30 -10.76
CA LYS A 107 -34.36 11.60 -11.59
C LYS A 107 -33.80 12.47 -12.71
N ASP A 108 -34.60 13.37 -13.26
CA ASP A 108 -34.18 14.30 -14.32
C ASP A 108 -33.04 15.24 -13.88
N LEU A 109 -33.00 15.60 -12.59
CA LEU A 109 -32.00 16.47 -11.95
C LEU A 109 -30.75 15.72 -11.44
N LYS A 110 -30.76 14.38 -11.43
CA LYS A 110 -29.67 13.55 -10.90
C LYS A 110 -29.26 12.51 -11.94
N THR A 111 -28.25 12.83 -12.76
CA THR A 111 -27.84 12.01 -13.91
C THR A 111 -27.56 10.55 -13.57
N ARG A 112 -26.94 10.27 -12.41
CA ARG A 112 -26.67 8.90 -11.90
C ARG A 112 -27.96 8.08 -11.66
N LEU A 113 -29.11 8.71 -11.46
CA LEU A 113 -30.41 8.07 -11.25
C LEU A 113 -31.21 7.86 -12.56
N LYS A 114 -30.62 8.19 -13.72
CA LYS A 114 -31.20 7.88 -15.05
C LYS A 114 -30.65 6.58 -15.63
N ASP A 115 -29.47 6.17 -15.18
CA ASP A 115 -28.74 5.01 -15.67
C ASP A 115 -29.05 3.79 -14.78
N PRO A 116 -29.73 2.74 -15.30
CA PRO A 116 -30.05 1.55 -14.54
C PRO A 116 -28.82 0.81 -13.98
N GLU A 117 -27.67 0.87 -14.66
CA GLU A 117 -26.45 0.23 -14.17
C GLU A 117 -25.90 0.96 -12.94
N GLN A 118 -25.95 2.30 -12.94
CA GLN A 118 -25.57 3.12 -11.79
C GLN A 118 -26.54 2.92 -10.62
N VAL A 119 -27.86 2.86 -10.88
CA VAL A 119 -28.87 2.54 -9.86
C VAL A 119 -28.60 1.15 -9.24
N ALA A 120 -28.26 0.15 -10.04
CA ALA A 120 -27.89 -1.19 -9.54
C ALA A 120 -26.62 -1.15 -8.67
N ARG A 121 -25.57 -0.41 -9.07
CA ARG A 121 -24.36 -0.21 -8.26
C ARG A 121 -24.65 0.51 -6.93
N ILE A 122 -25.54 1.51 -6.94
CA ILE A 122 -26.01 2.21 -5.73
C ILE A 122 -26.72 1.22 -4.79
N GLN A 123 -27.63 0.39 -5.31
CA GLN A 123 -28.31 -0.63 -4.50
C GLN A 123 -27.35 -1.68 -3.92
N GLN A 124 -26.37 -2.15 -4.68
CA GLN A 124 -25.34 -3.07 -4.18
C GLN A 124 -24.52 -2.45 -3.03
N ARG A 125 -24.15 -1.17 -3.18
CA ARG A 125 -23.43 -0.40 -2.14
C ARG A 125 -24.26 -0.26 -0.86
N LEU A 126 -25.55 0.07 -1.00
CA LEU A 126 -26.49 0.14 0.11
C LEU A 126 -26.59 -1.18 0.87
N VAL A 127 -26.74 -2.31 0.18
CA VAL A 127 -26.78 -3.64 0.81
C VAL A 127 -25.50 -3.92 1.60
N ALA A 128 -24.33 -3.52 1.08
CA ALA A 128 -23.04 -3.71 1.75
C ALA A 128 -22.83 -2.78 2.97
N ASP A 129 -23.37 -1.55 2.94
CA ASP A 129 -23.19 -0.55 4.00
C ASP A 129 -24.14 -0.77 5.20
N ARG A 130 -25.27 -1.49 5.03
CA ARG A 130 -26.24 -1.84 6.10
C ARG A 130 -25.63 -2.62 7.28
N SER A 131 -24.45 -3.21 7.12
CA SER A 131 -23.75 -3.96 8.18
C SER A 131 -23.19 -3.04 9.28
N VAL A 132 -22.94 -1.77 8.97
CA VAL A 132 -22.42 -0.77 9.91
C VAL A 132 -23.53 -0.36 10.87
N ARG A 133 -23.57 -0.94 12.08
CA ARG A 133 -24.60 -0.70 13.10
C ARG A 133 -24.02 0.02 14.31
N GLN A 134 -24.23 1.33 14.41
CA GLN A 134 -23.80 2.16 15.54
C GLN A 134 -24.65 3.43 15.65
N ALA A 135 -24.81 4.00 16.85
CA ALA A 135 -25.63 5.19 17.08
C ALA A 135 -25.13 6.45 16.33
N GLN A 136 -23.82 6.58 16.14
CA GLN A 136 -23.19 7.69 15.42
C GLN A 136 -23.19 7.51 13.88
N VAL A 137 -23.92 6.54 13.33
CA VAL A 137 -24.01 6.30 11.88
C VAL A 137 -25.46 6.39 11.42
N ILE A 138 -25.74 7.32 10.50
CA ILE A 138 -27.05 7.40 9.81
C ILE A 138 -26.99 6.40 8.66
N ARG A 139 -27.68 5.26 8.79
CA ARG A 139 -27.65 4.21 7.76
C ARG A 139 -28.57 4.55 6.61
N ALA A 140 -28.15 4.15 5.41
CA ALA A 140 -28.98 4.15 4.21
C ALA A 140 -29.39 2.70 3.87
N TYR A 141 -30.69 2.49 3.67
CA TYR A 141 -31.27 1.16 3.51
C TYR A 141 -31.51 0.81 2.05
N GLU A 142 -32.40 1.52 1.38
CA GLU A 142 -32.90 1.18 0.04
C GLU A 142 -33.09 2.44 -0.81
N LEU A 143 -32.82 2.32 -2.11
CA LEU A 143 -33.19 3.31 -3.11
C LEU A 143 -34.41 2.77 -3.85
N VAL A 144 -35.57 3.41 -3.65
CA VAL A 144 -36.87 2.94 -4.14
C VAL A 144 -37.44 3.92 -5.16
N GLU A 145 -37.70 3.43 -6.36
CA GLU A 145 -38.13 4.25 -7.49
C GLU A 145 -39.67 4.30 -7.62
N ASN A 146 -40.21 5.48 -7.94
CA ASN A 146 -41.60 5.64 -8.37
C ASN A 146 -41.71 6.74 -9.45
N GLY A 147 -41.91 6.33 -10.70
CA GLY A 147 -41.96 7.23 -11.85
C GLY A 147 -40.67 8.03 -12.00
N ASP A 148 -40.81 9.35 -12.11
CA ASP A 148 -39.71 10.33 -12.24
C ASP A 148 -38.95 10.60 -10.93
N TYR A 149 -39.31 9.91 -9.84
CA TYR A 149 -38.73 10.11 -8.50
C TYR A 149 -38.06 8.83 -8.00
N ALA A 150 -37.05 9.00 -7.15
CA ALA A 150 -36.46 7.94 -6.35
C ALA A 150 -36.33 8.42 -4.90
N ALA A 151 -36.76 7.59 -3.96
CA ALA A 151 -36.67 7.83 -2.52
C ALA A 151 -35.52 6.99 -1.95
N LEU A 152 -34.57 7.66 -1.30
CA LEU A 152 -33.52 7.02 -0.54
C LEU A 152 -33.99 6.88 0.92
N ILE A 153 -34.24 5.65 1.36
CA ILE A 153 -34.72 5.32 2.70
C ILE A 153 -33.54 5.26 3.66
N ILE A 154 -33.63 5.99 4.77
CA ILE A 154 -32.53 6.20 5.73
C ILE A 154 -33.02 6.14 7.19
N ASP A 155 -32.09 6.02 8.14
CA ASP A 155 -32.37 6.29 9.54
C ASP A 155 -32.90 7.73 9.72
N PRO A 156 -33.89 7.95 10.60
CA PRO A 156 -34.34 9.30 10.93
C PRO A 156 -33.20 10.05 11.64
N ALA A 157 -32.89 11.26 11.15
CA ALA A 157 -31.83 12.11 11.68
C ALA A 157 -32.39 13.48 12.10
N GLU A 158 -32.05 13.92 13.31
CA GLU A 158 -32.44 15.21 13.87
C GLU A 158 -31.23 16.16 13.93
N GLY A 159 -31.46 17.46 13.76
CA GLY A 159 -30.41 18.47 13.79
C GLY A 159 -30.03 19.03 12.42
N LYS A 160 -28.82 19.58 12.31
CA LYS A 160 -28.33 20.26 11.11
C LYS A 160 -26.97 19.73 10.71
N LEU A 161 -26.67 19.77 9.41
CA LEU A 161 -25.32 19.53 8.92
C LEU A 161 -24.33 20.50 9.56
N LEU A 162 -23.13 20.03 9.87
CA LEU A 162 -22.06 20.83 10.47
C LEU A 162 -21.72 22.04 9.58
N SER A 163 -21.72 21.86 8.25
CA SER A 163 -21.56 22.94 7.25
C SER A 163 -22.61 24.05 7.35
N VAL A 164 -23.83 23.73 7.78
CA VAL A 164 -24.95 24.68 7.91
C VAL A 164 -25.01 25.28 9.32
N ARG A 165 -24.61 24.51 10.34
CA ARG A 165 -24.65 24.93 11.74
C ARG A 165 -23.51 25.88 12.10
N HIS A 166 -22.32 25.64 11.54
CA HIS A 166 -21.11 26.43 11.82
C HIS A 166 -20.36 26.81 10.52
N PRO A 167 -20.96 27.64 9.64
CA PRO A 167 -20.30 28.12 8.43
C PRO A 167 -19.23 29.17 8.78
N ALA A 168 -18.01 28.69 9.03
CA ALA A 168 -16.80 29.48 9.37
C ALA A 168 -16.79 30.17 10.75
N GLU A 169 -17.48 29.61 11.75
CA GLU A 169 -17.27 29.98 13.16
C GLU A 169 -16.32 28.99 13.84
N ARG A 170 -15.42 29.51 14.69
CA ARG A 170 -14.57 28.68 15.56
C ARG A 170 -15.41 28.07 16.66
N LEU A 171 -15.32 26.75 16.81
CA LEU A 171 -15.88 26.03 17.94
C LEU A 171 -14.93 26.06 19.13
N ASP A 172 -15.53 26.04 20.32
CA ASP A 172 -14.78 25.77 21.54
C ASP A 172 -14.04 24.40 21.42
N PRO A 173 -12.76 24.29 21.84
CA PRO A 173 -11.99 23.06 21.67
C PRO A 173 -12.64 21.82 22.30
N THR A 174 -13.40 21.95 23.40
CA THR A 174 -14.13 20.84 24.03
C THR A 174 -15.30 20.38 23.15
N VAL A 175 -16.05 21.33 22.57
CA VAL A 175 -17.17 21.03 21.64
C VAL A 175 -16.64 20.41 20.35
N ALA A 176 -15.56 20.95 19.78
CA ALA A 176 -14.90 20.38 18.61
C ALA A 176 -14.37 18.97 18.88
N SER A 177 -13.77 18.73 20.06
CA SER A 177 -13.33 17.40 20.51
C SER A 177 -14.50 16.42 20.61
N SER A 178 -15.63 16.83 21.18
CA SER A 178 -16.82 15.98 21.32
C SER A 178 -17.42 15.56 19.97
N ILE A 179 -17.48 16.48 19.00
CA ILE A 179 -17.92 16.14 17.63
C ILE A 179 -16.90 15.22 16.96
N ALA A 180 -15.59 15.54 17.04
CA ALA A 180 -14.53 14.74 16.43
C ALA A 180 -14.46 13.31 17.01
N LEU A 181 -14.70 13.14 18.32
CA LEU A 181 -14.81 11.83 18.98
C LEU A 181 -15.96 11.01 18.42
N GLN A 182 -17.14 11.61 18.26
CA GLN A 182 -18.33 10.90 17.76
C GLN A 182 -18.15 10.49 16.29
N VAL A 183 -17.50 11.32 15.46
CA VAL A 183 -17.13 10.97 14.09
C VAL A 183 -16.04 9.90 14.04
N ALA A 184 -15.01 9.95 14.90
CA ALA A 184 -14.01 8.89 15.02
C ALA A 184 -14.64 7.54 15.47
N SER A 185 -15.64 7.62 16.36
CA SER A 185 -16.43 6.46 16.79
C SER A 185 -17.22 5.86 15.62
N ALA A 186 -17.88 6.69 14.82
CA ALA A 186 -18.57 6.29 13.58
C ALA A 186 -17.60 5.61 12.60
N LEU A 187 -16.44 6.21 12.35
CA LEU A 187 -15.41 5.66 11.46
C LEU A 187 -14.89 4.30 11.96
N THR A 188 -14.80 4.10 13.27
CA THR A 188 -14.41 2.80 13.84
C THR A 188 -15.39 1.70 13.40
N ALA A 189 -16.70 1.93 13.47
CA ALA A 189 -17.69 0.94 13.00
C ALA A 189 -17.67 0.72 11.48
N TRP A 190 -17.38 1.76 10.67
CA TRP A 190 -17.15 1.61 9.23
C TRP A 190 -15.94 0.69 8.96
N HIS A 191 -14.82 0.97 9.62
CA HIS A 191 -13.54 0.27 9.40
C HIS A 191 -13.58 -1.18 9.91
N ASP A 192 -14.19 -1.43 11.07
CA ASP A 192 -14.37 -2.78 11.63
C ASP A 192 -15.36 -3.63 10.80
N ALA A 193 -16.29 -3.02 10.05
CA ALA A 193 -17.11 -3.69 9.05
C ALA A 193 -16.38 -3.95 7.71
N GLY A 194 -15.09 -3.63 7.60
CA GLY A 194 -14.32 -3.76 6.36
C GLY A 194 -14.73 -2.76 5.27
N ARG A 195 -15.33 -1.63 5.66
CA ARG A 195 -15.79 -0.56 4.76
C ARG A 195 -14.95 0.71 4.98
N VAL A 196 -14.92 1.57 3.97
CA VAL A 196 -14.28 2.90 4.02
C VAL A 196 -15.37 3.92 3.73
N HIS A 197 -15.42 5.01 4.52
CA HIS A 197 -16.44 6.04 4.34
C HIS A 197 -16.19 6.81 3.04
N GLY A 198 -14.99 7.37 2.88
CA GLY A 198 -14.49 8.01 1.65
C GLY A 198 -15.02 9.42 1.39
N ASP A 199 -15.81 9.99 2.32
CA ASP A 199 -16.39 11.34 2.19
C ASP A 199 -16.60 12.05 3.54
N VAL A 200 -15.61 12.00 4.45
CA VAL A 200 -15.72 12.62 5.80
C VAL A 200 -15.54 14.15 5.70
N ARG A 201 -16.62 14.92 5.77
CA ARG A 201 -16.64 16.38 5.57
C ARG A 201 -17.78 17.02 6.38
N PRO A 202 -17.85 18.36 6.54
CA PRO A 202 -18.94 19.01 7.29
C PRO A 202 -20.33 18.82 6.66
N GLU A 203 -20.40 18.50 5.36
CA GLU A 203 -21.65 18.16 4.66
C GLU A 203 -22.13 16.71 4.92
N THR A 204 -21.30 15.87 5.57
CA THR A 204 -21.64 14.49 5.93
C THR A 204 -21.78 14.27 7.43
N ILE A 205 -21.64 15.31 8.25
CA ILE A 205 -21.79 15.24 9.71
C ILE A 205 -23.06 16.01 10.13
N VAL A 206 -24.02 15.31 10.74
CA VAL A 206 -25.22 15.91 11.35
C VAL A 206 -24.94 16.16 12.83
N VAL A 207 -25.29 17.35 13.34
CA VAL A 207 -25.17 17.71 14.76
C VAL A 207 -26.52 18.14 15.31
N ALA A 208 -27.04 17.39 16.28
CA ALA A 208 -28.33 17.62 16.94
C ALA A 208 -28.24 18.68 18.06
N ALA A 209 -29.39 19.18 18.53
CA ALA A 209 -29.45 20.31 19.45
C ALA A 209 -28.74 20.05 20.79
N ASP A 210 -28.72 18.79 21.23
CA ASP A 210 -28.06 18.30 22.45
C ASP A 210 -26.53 18.14 22.33
N GLY A 211 -25.96 18.30 21.12
CA GLY A 211 -24.53 18.11 20.86
C GLY A 211 -24.14 16.70 20.41
N SER A 212 -25.11 15.79 20.25
CA SER A 212 -24.86 14.51 19.60
C SER A 212 -24.55 14.72 18.10
N ALA A 213 -23.63 13.92 17.57
CA ALA A 213 -23.16 14.00 16.19
C ALA A 213 -23.12 12.64 15.51
N SER A 214 -23.66 12.56 14.30
CA SER A 214 -23.74 11.34 13.51
C SER A 214 -23.22 11.55 12.08
N LEU A 215 -22.50 10.55 11.57
CA LEU A 215 -21.90 10.52 10.25
C LEU A 215 -22.88 9.88 9.24
N TRP A 216 -23.08 10.56 8.12
CA TRP A 216 -23.93 10.17 7.00
C TRP A 216 -23.09 9.94 5.75
N ARG A 217 -23.41 8.90 4.97
CA ARG A 217 -22.77 8.63 3.67
C ARG A 217 -23.80 8.72 2.55
N ASP A 218 -23.64 9.67 1.63
CA ASP A 218 -24.46 9.72 0.42
C ASP A 218 -24.09 8.54 -0.52
N PRO A 219 -24.99 7.56 -0.74
CA PRO A 219 -24.71 6.40 -1.59
C PRO A 219 -24.69 6.75 -3.08
N LEU A 220 -25.15 7.95 -3.47
CA LEU A 220 -25.03 8.46 -4.84
C LEU A 220 -23.60 8.91 -5.14
N TYR A 221 -22.81 9.24 -4.12
CA TYR A 221 -21.38 9.51 -4.27
C TYR A 221 -20.58 8.21 -4.40
N GLU A 222 -19.66 8.22 -5.36
CA GLU A 222 -18.69 7.15 -5.54
C GLU A 222 -17.28 7.74 -5.42
N PRO A 223 -16.50 7.33 -4.40
CA PRO A 223 -15.08 7.67 -4.32
C PRO A 223 -14.35 7.03 -5.51
N VAL A 224 -13.98 7.83 -6.51
CA VAL A 224 -13.20 7.40 -7.68
C VAL A 224 -11.77 7.95 -7.62
N PRO A 225 -10.77 7.26 -8.18
CA PRO A 225 -9.41 7.79 -8.26
C PRO A 225 -9.34 9.05 -9.13
N LEU A 226 -8.62 10.07 -8.65
CA LEU A 226 -8.54 11.42 -9.24
C LEU A 226 -8.14 11.40 -10.73
N MET A 227 -7.20 10.54 -11.13
CA MET A 227 -6.73 10.42 -12.52
C MET A 227 -7.68 9.68 -13.47
N SER A 228 -8.74 9.04 -12.95
CA SER A 228 -9.79 8.38 -13.75
C SER A 228 -11.12 9.15 -13.77
N ALA A 229 -11.19 10.29 -13.11
CA ALA A 229 -12.37 11.14 -13.05
C ALA A 229 -12.59 11.87 -14.40
N ASP A 230 -13.85 11.92 -14.84
CA ASP A 230 -14.26 12.77 -15.97
C ASP A 230 -14.36 14.25 -15.55
N ALA A 231 -14.61 15.15 -16.50
CA ALA A 231 -14.68 16.59 -16.23
C ALA A 231 -15.77 16.97 -15.22
N ALA A 232 -16.89 16.24 -15.18
CA ALA A 232 -17.95 16.46 -14.19
C ALA A 232 -17.50 16.04 -12.79
N THR A 233 -16.85 14.88 -12.67
CA THR A 233 -16.36 14.34 -11.40
C THR A 233 -15.18 15.15 -10.87
N LEU A 234 -14.30 15.67 -11.74
CA LEU A 234 -13.25 16.62 -11.33
C LEU A 234 -13.83 17.92 -10.76
N SER A 235 -14.97 18.41 -11.31
CA SER A 235 -15.68 19.55 -10.73
C SER A 235 -16.28 19.20 -9.36
N GLU A 236 -16.90 18.02 -9.20
CA GLU A 236 -17.41 17.56 -7.90
C GLU A 236 -16.28 17.39 -6.87
N LEU A 237 -15.08 16.95 -7.29
CA LEU A 237 -13.91 16.76 -6.41
C LEU A 237 -13.26 18.08 -6.00
N GLN A 238 -13.36 19.14 -6.80
CA GLN A 238 -12.81 20.45 -6.44
C GLN A 238 -13.46 21.02 -5.16
N ASP A 239 -14.76 20.81 -4.95
CA ASP A 239 -15.46 21.22 -3.72
C ASP A 239 -15.07 20.36 -2.50
N ARG A 240 -14.54 19.16 -2.73
CA ARG A 240 -14.10 18.20 -1.68
C ARG A 240 -12.62 18.32 -1.34
N ALA A 241 -11.84 18.96 -2.22
CA ALA A 241 -10.38 19.06 -2.15
C ALA A 241 -9.82 19.39 -0.76
N PRO A 242 -10.40 20.32 0.04
CA PRO A 242 -9.88 20.66 1.38
C PRO A 242 -9.87 19.53 2.42
N TYR A 243 -10.44 18.37 2.09
CA TYR A 243 -10.54 17.21 2.98
C TYR A 243 -9.96 15.93 2.35
N LEU A 244 -9.47 15.98 1.11
CA LEU A 244 -8.88 14.83 0.44
C LEU A 244 -7.46 14.58 0.99
N ALA A 245 -7.14 13.31 1.23
CA ALA A 245 -5.83 12.89 1.67
C ALA A 245 -4.81 12.98 0.51
N PRO A 246 -3.57 13.47 0.75
CA PRO A 246 -2.61 13.77 -0.31
C PRO A 246 -2.21 12.56 -1.16
N GLU A 247 -2.23 11.36 -0.59
CA GLU A 247 -1.95 10.11 -1.31
C GLU A 247 -2.96 9.79 -2.44
N LEU A 248 -4.15 10.40 -2.45
CA LEU A 248 -5.15 10.21 -3.50
C LEU A 248 -4.76 10.85 -4.84
N ASP A 249 -3.77 11.76 -4.85
CA ASP A 249 -3.22 12.38 -6.07
C ASP A 249 -2.33 11.40 -6.88
N VAL A 250 -2.03 10.22 -6.32
CA VAL A 250 -1.31 9.14 -7.00
C VAL A 250 -2.25 8.33 -7.89
N GLN A 251 -1.77 7.94 -9.07
CA GLN A 251 -2.53 7.16 -10.06
C GLN A 251 -3.10 5.87 -9.43
N GLN A 252 -4.42 5.69 -9.53
CA GLN A 252 -5.16 4.53 -9.00
C GLN A 252 -5.08 4.31 -7.47
N ALA A 253 -4.74 5.33 -6.68
CA ALA A 253 -4.77 5.24 -5.22
C ALA A 253 -6.20 4.93 -4.70
N PRO A 254 -6.40 3.84 -3.93
CA PRO A 254 -7.69 3.53 -3.35
C PRO A 254 -7.94 4.35 -2.07
N TYR A 255 -9.21 4.67 -1.80
CA TYR A 255 -9.63 5.16 -0.49
C TYR A 255 -9.41 4.06 0.57
N SER A 256 -8.90 4.45 1.74
CA SER A 256 -8.52 3.56 2.84
C SER A 256 -8.94 4.14 4.21
N PRO A 257 -8.91 3.35 5.30
CA PRO A 257 -9.13 3.87 6.65
C PRO A 257 -8.26 5.09 7.00
N LEU A 258 -7.01 5.13 6.50
CA LEU A 258 -6.08 6.23 6.72
C LEU A 258 -6.50 7.52 5.96
N THR A 259 -7.20 7.39 4.83
CA THR A 259 -7.77 8.54 4.11
C THR A 259 -8.95 9.17 4.87
N ASP A 260 -9.79 8.34 5.51
CA ASP A 260 -10.88 8.83 6.37
C ASP A 260 -10.34 9.58 7.60
N LEU A 261 -9.23 9.12 8.18
CA LEU A 261 -8.59 9.77 9.33
C LEU A 261 -7.94 11.10 8.98
N TYR A 262 -7.37 11.23 7.78
CA TYR A 262 -6.91 12.51 7.28
C TYR A 262 -8.06 13.51 7.11
N ALA A 263 -9.17 13.05 6.54
CA ALA A 263 -10.36 13.85 6.33
C ALA A 263 -11.02 14.27 7.68
N LEU A 264 -11.05 13.38 8.68
CA LEU A 264 -11.40 13.72 10.07
C LEU A 264 -10.47 14.82 10.63
N GLY A 265 -9.16 14.70 10.41
CA GLY A 265 -8.19 15.74 10.79
C GLY A 265 -8.48 17.10 10.15
N ALA A 266 -8.81 17.12 8.85
CA ALA A 266 -9.18 18.33 8.12
C ALA A 266 -10.48 18.97 8.63
N VAL A 267 -11.50 18.16 8.95
CA VAL A 267 -12.73 18.63 9.61
C VAL A 267 -12.42 19.21 11.00
N TYR A 268 -11.61 18.50 11.79
CA TYR A 268 -11.28 18.92 13.15
C TYR A 268 -10.46 20.22 13.17
N PHE A 269 -9.49 20.35 12.27
CA PHE A 269 -8.79 21.61 12.00
C PHE A 269 -9.79 22.74 11.67
N GLY A 270 -10.71 22.50 10.74
CA GLY A 270 -11.69 23.51 10.30
C GLY A 270 -12.63 23.97 11.43
N MET A 271 -13.05 23.06 12.31
CA MET A 271 -13.85 23.40 13.50
C MET A 271 -13.08 24.30 14.48
N LEU A 272 -11.78 24.07 14.66
CA LEU A 272 -10.93 24.82 15.60
C LEU A 272 -10.45 26.16 15.05
N SER A 273 -10.12 26.23 13.76
CA SER A 273 -9.55 27.42 13.11
C SER A 273 -10.61 28.35 12.53
N GLY A 274 -11.79 27.83 12.19
CA GLY A 274 -12.83 28.50 11.41
C GLY A 274 -12.59 28.48 9.89
N GLU A 275 -11.46 27.93 9.43
CA GLU A 275 -11.06 27.88 8.03
C GLU A 275 -10.66 26.47 7.60
N VAL A 276 -11.06 26.06 6.39
CA VAL A 276 -10.64 24.75 5.84
C VAL A 276 -9.13 24.78 5.56
N PRO A 277 -8.41 23.66 5.77
CA PRO A 277 -6.98 23.63 5.53
C PRO A 277 -6.67 23.80 4.03
N PHE A 278 -5.53 24.42 3.73
CA PHE A 278 -4.92 24.48 2.40
C PHE A 278 -5.79 24.97 1.21
N ARG A 279 -6.84 25.77 1.44
CA ARG A 279 -7.70 26.30 0.37
C ARG A 279 -6.88 27.02 -0.73
N ARG A 280 -7.11 26.64 -2.00
CA ARG A 280 -6.53 27.26 -3.21
C ARG A 280 -7.59 27.35 -4.33
N ASP A 281 -7.27 28.09 -5.39
CA ASP A 281 -8.17 28.35 -6.53
C ASP A 281 -8.41 27.13 -7.45
N SER A 282 -7.72 26.01 -7.23
CA SER A 282 -7.88 24.79 -8.03
C SER A 282 -7.66 23.52 -7.21
N LEU A 283 -8.28 22.42 -7.66
CA LEU A 283 -8.10 21.08 -7.11
C LEU A 283 -6.61 20.69 -7.02
N ALA A 284 -5.86 20.80 -8.12
CA ALA A 284 -4.44 20.44 -8.16
C ALA A 284 -3.57 21.30 -7.21
N ALA A 285 -3.84 22.61 -7.11
CA ALA A 285 -3.12 23.47 -6.16
C ALA A 285 -3.46 23.13 -4.70
N THR A 286 -4.72 22.76 -4.43
CA THR A 286 -5.16 22.32 -3.10
C THR A 286 -4.50 20.99 -2.73
N MET A 287 -4.52 19.99 -3.61
CA MET A 287 -3.84 18.69 -3.40
C MET A 287 -2.33 18.85 -3.19
N GLN A 288 -1.66 19.70 -3.98
CA GLN A 288 -0.24 20.00 -3.80
C GLN A 288 0.04 20.63 -2.42
N ALA A 289 -0.81 21.57 -1.97
CA ALA A 289 -0.68 22.14 -0.62
C ALA A 289 -0.95 21.10 0.48
N HIS A 290 -1.97 20.24 0.30
CA HIS A 290 -2.19 19.07 1.17
C HIS A 290 -0.99 18.12 1.22
N ALA A 291 -0.21 17.98 0.15
CA ALA A 291 0.99 17.14 0.09
C ALA A 291 2.24 17.79 0.71
N SER A 292 2.44 19.11 0.55
CA SER A 292 3.73 19.77 0.88
C SER A 292 3.70 20.86 1.95
N GLU A 293 2.55 21.44 2.30
CA GLU A 293 2.48 22.54 3.28
C GLU A 293 2.13 22.05 4.69
N ARG A 294 2.66 22.70 5.73
CA ARG A 294 2.24 22.47 7.13
C ARG A 294 0.91 23.17 7.42
N ILE A 295 0.06 22.57 8.26
CA ILE A 295 -1.16 23.24 8.74
C ILE A 295 -0.79 24.50 9.53
N ALA A 296 -1.69 25.49 9.55
CA ALA A 296 -1.47 26.68 10.36
C ALA A 296 -1.49 26.31 11.87
N PRO A 297 -0.63 26.93 12.71
CA PRO A 297 -0.61 26.66 14.14
C PRO A 297 -1.95 27.07 14.79
N LEU A 298 -2.42 26.28 15.75
CA LEU A 298 -3.71 26.48 16.43
C LEU A 298 -3.55 27.12 17.82
N GLU A 299 -2.38 26.99 18.44
CA GLU A 299 -1.99 27.65 19.70
C GLU A 299 -2.29 29.16 19.72
N PRO A 300 -2.00 29.97 18.66
CA PRO A 300 -2.37 31.39 18.63
C PRO A 300 -3.88 31.67 18.63
N LEU A 301 -4.71 30.65 18.39
CA LEU A 301 -6.16 30.73 18.38
C LEU A 301 -6.78 30.31 19.72
N GLY A 302 -5.95 29.98 20.72
CA GLY A 302 -6.37 29.53 22.05
C GLY A 302 -6.61 28.02 22.15
N VAL A 303 -6.22 27.24 21.14
CA VAL A 303 -6.39 25.78 21.14
C VAL A 303 -5.28 25.13 22.00
N PRO A 304 -5.62 24.24 22.95
CA PRO A 304 -4.63 23.48 23.70
C PRO A 304 -3.67 22.69 22.81
N LYS A 305 -2.35 22.83 23.07
CA LYS A 305 -1.29 22.14 22.33
C LYS A 305 -1.49 20.62 22.12
N PRO A 306 -2.03 19.84 23.08
CA PRO A 306 -2.36 18.43 22.85
C PRO A 306 -3.42 18.19 21.77
N ILE A 307 -4.40 19.10 21.62
CA ILE A 307 -5.41 19.03 20.55
C ILE A 307 -4.77 19.35 19.19
N GLU A 308 -3.91 20.36 19.13
CA GLU A 308 -3.14 20.67 17.92
C GLU A 308 -2.25 19.49 17.49
N GLN A 309 -1.63 18.78 18.44
CA GLN A 309 -0.88 17.55 18.16
C GLN A 309 -1.76 16.46 17.55
N ILE A 310 -2.95 16.20 18.11
CA ILE A 310 -3.90 15.21 17.55
C ILE A 310 -4.29 15.56 16.11
N VAL A 311 -4.63 16.83 15.84
CA VAL A 311 -4.94 17.30 14.48
C VAL A 311 -3.74 17.12 13.54
N THR A 312 -2.53 17.41 14.03
CA THR A 312 -1.28 17.23 13.26
C THR A 312 -1.02 15.76 12.92
N TYR A 313 -1.23 14.83 13.86
CA TYR A 313 -1.11 13.38 13.61
C TYR A 313 -2.18 12.88 12.63
N LEU A 314 -3.44 13.29 12.77
CA LEU A 314 -4.50 12.94 11.80
C LEU A 314 -4.17 13.44 10.39
N MET A 315 -3.68 14.68 10.27
CA MET A 315 -3.30 15.32 9.01
C MET A 315 -1.85 15.07 8.57
N ALA A 316 -1.18 14.04 9.12
CA ALA A 316 0.18 13.71 8.72
C ALA A 316 0.24 13.35 7.23
N LYS A 317 1.25 13.87 6.51
CA LYS A 317 1.37 13.72 5.05
C LYS A 317 1.56 12.25 4.66
N ARG A 318 2.42 11.58 5.43
CA ARG A 318 2.66 10.14 5.42
C ARG A 318 1.52 9.40 6.14
N PRO A 319 0.77 8.49 5.48
CA PRO A 319 -0.31 7.73 6.12
C PRO A 319 0.14 6.86 7.30
N ASP A 320 1.38 6.36 7.26
CA ASP A 320 2.01 5.55 8.31
C ASP A 320 2.34 6.33 9.59
N VAL A 321 2.36 7.66 9.55
CA VAL A 321 2.57 8.55 10.72
C VAL A 321 1.24 8.90 11.40
N ARG A 322 0.10 8.63 10.76
CA ARG A 322 -1.24 8.85 11.33
C ARG A 322 -1.56 7.80 12.39
N TYR A 323 -2.63 8.01 13.16
CA TYR A 323 -3.27 6.93 13.89
C TYR A 323 -3.64 5.80 12.92
N GLN A 324 -3.24 4.56 13.22
CA GLN A 324 -3.45 3.44 12.30
C GLN A 324 -4.86 2.84 12.41
N ARG A 325 -5.59 3.10 13.51
CA ARG A 325 -7.02 2.80 13.67
C ARG A 325 -7.80 4.02 14.12
N ALA A 326 -9.06 4.12 13.69
CA ALA A 326 -9.97 5.18 14.15
C ALA A 326 -10.26 5.11 15.67
N ALA A 327 -10.20 3.92 16.26
CA ALA A 327 -10.30 3.71 17.70
C ALA A 327 -9.16 4.40 18.48
N ASP A 328 -7.94 4.40 17.93
CA ASP A 328 -6.76 5.00 18.60
C ASP A 328 -6.89 6.54 18.59
N ALA A 329 -7.33 7.10 17.47
CA ALA A 329 -7.66 8.52 17.36
C ALA A 329 -8.80 8.91 18.32
N ALA A 330 -9.88 8.13 18.37
CA ALA A 330 -10.99 8.34 19.30
C ALA A 330 -10.50 8.35 20.76
N ALA A 331 -9.67 7.40 21.16
CA ALA A 331 -9.11 7.32 22.51
C ALA A 331 -8.30 8.57 22.91
N GLN A 332 -7.53 9.16 21.98
CA GLN A 332 -6.81 10.40 22.26
C GLN A 332 -7.72 11.63 22.30
N ILE A 333 -8.70 11.74 21.39
CA ILE A 333 -9.67 12.85 21.36
C ILE A 333 -10.57 12.84 22.60
N ALA A 334 -10.95 11.66 23.10
CA ALA A 334 -11.84 11.50 24.25
C ALA A 334 -11.38 12.27 25.50
N ARG A 335 -10.06 12.40 25.68
CA ARG A 335 -9.43 13.13 26.79
C ARG A 335 -9.76 14.63 26.83
N PHE A 336 -10.25 15.18 25.72
CA PHE A 336 -10.55 16.59 25.53
C PHE A 336 -12.04 16.87 25.25
N ALA A 337 -12.85 15.83 25.05
CA ALA A 337 -14.28 15.93 24.74
C ALA A 337 -15.16 16.39 25.91
N GLY A 338 -14.62 16.50 27.13
CA GLY A 338 -15.33 17.01 28.32
C GLY A 338 -16.50 16.13 28.79
N LEU A 339 -16.53 14.86 28.38
CA LEU A 339 -17.68 13.97 28.59
C LEU A 339 -17.73 13.35 29.99
N GLU A 340 -18.18 14.13 30.97
CA GLU A 340 -18.93 13.56 32.09
C GLU A 340 -20.41 13.40 31.67
N GLY A 341 -20.72 12.23 31.09
CA GLY A 341 -22.09 11.78 30.87
C GLY A 341 -22.62 11.91 29.43
N ALA A 342 -23.56 11.01 29.10
CA ALA A 342 -24.31 10.95 27.84
C ALA A 342 -23.50 10.64 26.55
N GLY A 343 -22.88 9.45 26.51
CA GLY A 343 -22.97 8.69 25.27
C GLY A 343 -24.46 8.38 24.98
N PRO A 344 -24.93 8.39 23.71
CA PRO A 344 -26.32 8.09 23.42
C PRO A 344 -26.66 6.72 23.98
N SER A 345 -27.69 6.65 24.83
CA SER A 345 -28.26 5.36 25.22
C SER A 345 -28.65 4.64 23.94
N PRO A 346 -28.25 3.37 23.72
CA PRO A 346 -28.74 2.62 22.58
C PRO A 346 -30.27 2.66 22.63
N PRO A 347 -30.96 3.08 21.56
CA PRO A 347 -32.40 3.20 21.59
C PRO A 347 -32.99 1.85 22.00
N LEU A 348 -33.91 1.87 22.97
CA LEU A 348 -34.66 0.67 23.35
C LEU A 348 -35.27 0.10 22.07
N GLU A 349 -34.84 -1.11 21.67
CA GLU A 349 -35.16 -1.65 20.37
C GLU A 349 -36.68 -1.82 20.23
N GLU A 350 -37.32 -0.88 19.54
CA GLU A 350 -38.76 -0.96 19.31
C GLU A 350 -39.08 -2.23 18.52
N PRO A 351 -40.15 -2.97 18.85
CA PRO A 351 -40.52 -4.19 18.13
C PRO A 351 -40.65 -4.00 16.62
N ALA A 352 -41.04 -2.79 16.18
CA ALA A 352 -41.11 -2.41 14.76
C ALA A 352 -39.73 -2.29 14.11
N ALA A 353 -38.73 -1.75 14.81
CA ALA A 353 -37.34 -1.63 14.34
C ALA A 353 -36.68 -3.02 14.21
N VAL A 354 -36.87 -3.89 15.20
CA VAL A 354 -36.41 -5.29 15.15
C VAL A 354 -37.07 -6.04 13.98
N ALA A 355 -38.39 -5.86 13.79
CA ALA A 355 -39.12 -6.45 12.66
C ALA A 355 -38.62 -5.91 11.31
N PHE A 356 -38.28 -4.62 11.22
CA PHE A 356 -37.70 -4.02 10.02
C PHE A 356 -36.31 -4.59 9.70
N GLN A 357 -35.43 -4.71 10.69
CA GLN A 357 -34.12 -5.33 10.48
C GLN A 357 -34.24 -6.80 10.05
N ALA A 358 -35.12 -7.58 10.70
CA ALA A 358 -35.39 -8.95 10.30
C ALA A 358 -36.02 -9.08 8.89
N TRP A 359 -36.75 -8.07 8.43
CA TRP A 359 -37.26 -7.99 7.06
C TRP A 359 -36.15 -7.67 6.04
N LEU A 360 -35.26 -6.72 6.35
CA LEU A 360 -34.08 -6.40 5.54
C LEU A 360 -33.17 -7.62 5.38
N ASP A 361 -32.89 -8.33 6.47
CA ASP A 361 -31.97 -9.47 6.50
C ASP A 361 -32.52 -10.63 5.63
N ARG A 362 -33.85 -10.85 5.62
CA ARG A 362 -34.53 -11.83 4.74
C ARG A 362 -34.48 -11.45 3.25
N ARG A 363 -34.43 -10.16 2.92
CA ARG A 363 -34.23 -9.67 1.53
C ARG A 363 -32.77 -9.74 1.10
N GLY A 364 -31.83 -9.55 2.04
CA GLY A 364 -30.40 -9.48 1.78
C GLY A 364 -29.71 -10.82 1.51
N THR A 365 -30.26 -11.94 1.98
CA THR A 365 -29.71 -13.27 1.67
C THR A 365 -30.03 -13.71 0.24
N PRO A 366 -29.04 -13.89 -0.66
CA PRO A 366 -29.29 -14.51 -1.96
C PRO A 366 -29.74 -15.95 -1.74
N LYS A 367 -30.99 -16.23 -2.12
CA LYS A 367 -31.61 -17.54 -1.96
C LYS A 367 -30.87 -18.53 -2.87
N ARG A 368 -30.11 -19.46 -2.26
CA ARG A 368 -29.44 -20.57 -2.96
C ARG A 368 -30.52 -21.53 -3.49
N SER A 369 -31.08 -21.20 -4.65
CA SER A 369 -32.18 -21.94 -5.28
C SER A 369 -31.64 -23.24 -5.88
N SER A 370 -32.22 -24.37 -5.50
CA SER A 370 -31.93 -25.67 -6.09
C SER A 370 -32.25 -25.67 -7.59
N ALA A 371 -31.39 -26.29 -8.39
CA ALA A 371 -31.66 -26.54 -9.81
C ALA A 371 -32.74 -27.62 -9.96
N ALA A 372 -33.89 -27.23 -10.53
CA ALA A 372 -34.85 -28.14 -11.16
C ALA A 372 -35.73 -27.35 -12.14
N ASP A 373 -36.06 -28.00 -13.25
CA ASP A 373 -37.02 -27.66 -14.31
C ASP A 373 -36.71 -26.51 -15.29
N VAL A 374 -36.72 -26.91 -16.56
CA VAL A 374 -36.34 -26.15 -17.77
C VAL A 374 -37.60 -25.77 -18.56
N ALA A 375 -37.69 -24.50 -19.00
CA ALA A 375 -38.31 -24.11 -20.27
C ALA A 375 -38.04 -22.63 -20.61
N ALA A 376 -37.22 -22.36 -21.63
CA ALA A 376 -37.15 -21.06 -22.30
C ALA A 376 -37.91 -21.13 -23.65
N PRO A 377 -38.33 -19.99 -24.23
CA PRO A 377 -37.57 -19.50 -25.39
C PRO A 377 -37.51 -17.97 -25.60
N ASN A 378 -36.38 -17.49 -26.15
CA ASN A 378 -36.14 -16.40 -27.13
C ASN A 378 -36.77 -14.98 -26.97
N ALA A 379 -36.20 -13.88 -27.52
CA ALA A 379 -34.83 -13.50 -27.94
C ALA A 379 -34.80 -12.00 -28.37
N ALA A 380 -33.63 -11.35 -28.24
CA ALA A 380 -33.06 -10.22 -29.00
C ALA A 380 -33.85 -8.92 -29.35
N ALA A 381 -33.22 -7.75 -29.14
CA ALA A 381 -32.66 -6.90 -30.23
C ALA A 381 -32.00 -5.58 -29.74
N THR A 382 -30.93 -5.16 -30.42
CA THR A 382 -30.27 -3.82 -30.35
C THR A 382 -30.20 -3.24 -31.78
N PRO A 383 -29.98 -1.92 -31.97
CA PRO A 383 -29.04 -1.51 -33.03
C PRO A 383 -28.14 -0.29 -32.68
N SER A 384 -27.19 0.01 -33.59
CA SER A 384 -25.93 0.75 -33.38
C SER A 384 -25.74 1.95 -34.38
N ILE A 385 -24.47 2.38 -34.58
CA ILE A 385 -23.89 3.31 -35.61
C ILE A 385 -23.72 4.78 -35.13
N GLY A 386 -22.63 5.53 -35.39
CA GLY A 386 -21.34 5.32 -36.09
C GLY A 386 -20.61 6.67 -36.37
N MET A 387 -19.31 6.67 -36.77
CA MET A 387 -18.51 7.89 -37.09
C MET A 387 -18.24 8.09 -38.59
N PRO A 388 -18.03 9.35 -39.06
CA PRO A 388 -17.30 9.64 -40.30
C PRO A 388 -16.26 10.79 -40.25
N SER A 389 -15.50 10.97 -41.34
CA SER A 389 -14.45 11.99 -41.65
C SER A 389 -14.34 12.12 -43.20
N PRO A 390 -13.55 13.03 -43.85
CA PRO A 390 -12.94 14.34 -43.48
C PRO A 390 -13.19 15.50 -44.53
N ASN A 391 -12.41 16.60 -44.43
CA ASN A 391 -12.45 17.95 -45.08
C ASN A 391 -12.12 18.04 -46.61
N PRO A 392 -12.39 19.18 -47.37
CA PRO A 392 -11.43 20.34 -47.49
C PRO A 392 -11.90 21.77 -48.02
N GLY A 393 -11.15 22.86 -47.68
CA GLY A 393 -10.95 24.16 -48.44
C GLY A 393 -12.07 25.23 -48.48
N ILE A 394 -11.89 26.58 -48.66
CA ILE A 394 -10.80 27.48 -49.13
C ILE A 394 -10.90 28.95 -48.53
N ALA A 395 -9.73 29.57 -48.28
CA ALA A 395 -9.24 30.97 -48.09
C ALA A 395 -10.06 32.32 -48.06
N GLY A 396 -9.53 33.30 -47.27
CA GLY A 396 -9.49 34.78 -47.50
C GLY A 396 -10.68 35.63 -46.99
N ILE A 397 -10.60 36.85 -46.43
CA ILE A 397 -9.65 38.01 -46.48
C ILE A 397 -9.66 38.78 -45.11
N ALA A 398 -8.72 39.69 -44.84
CA ALA A 398 -8.46 40.39 -43.54
C ALA A 398 -9.03 41.83 -43.41
N SER A 399 -9.25 42.34 -42.16
CA SER A 399 -8.44 43.42 -41.52
C SER A 399 -9.01 43.94 -40.17
N GLU A 400 -8.11 44.21 -39.21
CA GLU A 400 -8.07 45.32 -38.19
C GLU A 400 -9.29 45.70 -37.27
N ALA A 401 -9.14 46.09 -35.99
CA ALA A 401 -7.94 46.34 -35.15
C ALA A 401 -8.20 46.33 -33.61
N ALA A 402 -7.08 46.24 -32.85
CA ALA A 402 -6.79 46.75 -31.49
C ALA A 402 -7.47 46.16 -30.22
N GLY A 403 -6.68 45.80 -29.20
CA GLY A 403 -7.22 45.32 -27.90
C GLY A 403 -6.30 44.87 -26.73
N SER A 404 -4.97 45.03 -26.77
CA SER A 404 -4.00 44.87 -25.64
C SER A 404 -3.56 43.45 -25.12
N SER A 405 -2.25 43.36 -24.77
CA SER A 405 -1.58 42.42 -23.84
C SER A 405 -1.70 40.89 -24.05
N HIS A 406 -1.05 40.28 -25.04
CA HIS A 406 0.30 39.68 -24.93
C HIS A 406 0.60 38.77 -23.70
N ASN A 407 0.42 37.45 -23.88
CA ASN A 407 1.50 36.45 -23.68
C ASN A 407 1.10 35.13 -24.36
N SER A 408 1.91 34.65 -25.32
CA SER A 408 1.56 33.53 -26.21
C SER A 408 2.06 32.16 -25.70
N PRO A 409 1.43 31.03 -26.09
CA PRO A 409 1.72 29.69 -25.55
C PRO A 409 3.13 29.16 -25.83
N LEU A 410 3.91 29.81 -26.69
CA LEU A 410 5.22 29.31 -27.13
C LEU A 410 6.34 29.53 -26.11
N ARG A 411 6.20 30.47 -25.15
CA ARG A 411 7.08 30.51 -23.97
C ARG A 411 6.69 29.50 -22.88
N LEU A 412 5.49 28.93 -22.92
CA LEU A 412 5.08 27.86 -22.01
C LEU A 412 5.74 26.51 -22.34
N ILE A 413 6.29 26.33 -23.54
CA ILE A 413 7.07 25.14 -23.92
C ILE A 413 8.53 25.27 -23.43
N GLU A 414 9.10 26.48 -23.42
CA GLU A 414 10.45 26.73 -22.90
C GLU A 414 10.48 26.92 -21.37
N ALA A 415 9.45 27.53 -20.77
CA ALA A 415 9.30 27.58 -19.30
C ALA A 415 9.03 26.20 -18.69
N ARG A 416 8.35 25.29 -19.42
CA ARG A 416 8.21 23.87 -19.03
C ARG A 416 9.53 23.08 -19.01
N LYS A 417 10.63 23.62 -19.58
CA LYS A 417 11.97 23.06 -19.40
C LYS A 417 12.68 23.52 -18.11
N LYS A 418 12.12 24.46 -17.34
CA LYS A 418 12.74 24.94 -16.07
C LYS A 418 11.92 24.67 -14.81
N ALA A 419 10.63 24.36 -14.93
CA ALA A 419 9.77 23.91 -13.81
C ALA A 419 9.81 22.38 -13.56
N ARG A 420 10.63 21.62 -14.30
CA ARG A 420 10.74 20.15 -14.22
C ARG A 420 11.89 19.65 -13.31
N ARG A 421 12.40 20.49 -12.41
CA ARG A 421 13.62 20.25 -11.60
C ARG A 421 13.35 20.37 -10.09
N ARG A 422 12.27 19.76 -9.57
CA ARG A 422 12.02 19.70 -8.10
C ARG A 422 11.18 18.52 -7.58
N GLN A 423 11.15 17.41 -8.30
CA GLN A 423 10.62 16.12 -7.82
C GLN A 423 11.53 14.99 -8.34
N ARG A 424 12.71 14.87 -7.73
CA ARG A 424 13.69 13.79 -7.90
C ARG A 424 14.36 13.65 -6.54
N LEU A 425 14.33 12.45 -5.96
CA LEU A 425 14.92 12.14 -4.65
C LEU A 425 15.41 10.68 -4.65
N ILE A 426 16.44 10.44 -3.83
CA ILE A 426 17.50 9.42 -3.93
C ILE A 426 17.54 8.62 -2.64
N ALA A 427 17.94 7.34 -2.49
CA ALA A 427 18.68 6.33 -3.26
C ALA A 427 20.12 5.93 -2.82
N GLY A 428 20.85 6.68 -2.00
CA GLY A 428 22.21 6.30 -1.52
C GLY A 428 22.28 5.16 -0.51
N ILE A 429 21.19 4.90 0.21
CA ILE A 429 21.20 4.05 1.41
C ILE A 429 20.43 2.76 1.21
N VAL A 430 19.59 2.67 0.18
CA VAL A 430 19.18 1.36 -0.36
C VAL A 430 20.42 0.67 -0.90
N VAL A 431 21.33 1.39 -1.59
CA VAL A 431 22.67 0.88 -1.91
C VAL A 431 23.42 0.45 -0.66
N GLY A 432 23.30 1.16 0.46
CA GLY A 432 23.81 0.75 1.77
C GLY A 432 23.18 -0.54 2.35
N LEU A 433 21.86 -0.73 2.21
CA LEU A 433 21.14 -1.94 2.63
C LEU A 433 21.51 -3.15 1.77
N LEU A 434 21.52 -2.93 0.46
CA LEU A 434 22.02 -3.88 -0.52
C LEU A 434 23.46 -4.24 -0.16
N LEU A 435 24.35 -3.25 0.06
CA LEU A 435 25.76 -3.45 0.40
C LEU A 435 26.01 -4.09 1.76
N VAL A 436 25.23 -3.80 2.81
CA VAL A 436 25.50 -4.35 4.15
C VAL A 436 24.95 -5.77 4.28
N GLY A 437 23.76 -6.05 3.72
CA GLY A 437 23.31 -7.43 3.56
C GLY A 437 24.21 -8.23 2.63
N SER A 438 24.67 -7.62 1.53
CA SER A 438 25.54 -8.26 0.55
C SER A 438 26.97 -8.45 0.99
N LEU A 439 27.55 -7.55 1.79
CA LEU A 439 28.91 -7.66 2.28
C LEU A 439 28.96 -8.40 3.60
N GLY A 440 27.85 -8.54 4.34
CA GLY A 440 27.68 -9.63 5.28
C GLY A 440 27.74 -10.98 4.56
N TYR A 441 26.93 -11.15 3.50
CA TYR A 441 26.96 -12.33 2.64
C TYR A 441 28.33 -12.55 1.97
N ALA A 442 28.96 -11.50 1.44
CA ALA A 442 30.24 -11.59 0.75
C ALA A 442 31.39 -11.76 1.73
N ALA A 443 31.38 -11.17 2.93
CA ALA A 443 32.35 -11.49 3.99
C ALA A 443 32.32 -12.98 4.32
N VAL A 444 31.12 -13.52 4.54
CA VAL A 444 30.89 -14.95 4.79
C VAL A 444 31.23 -15.80 3.55
N TYR A 445 31.12 -15.24 2.33
CA TYR A 445 31.58 -15.88 1.09
C TYR A 445 33.11 -15.85 0.93
N PHE A 446 33.78 -14.76 1.29
CA PHE A 446 35.23 -14.56 1.26
C PHE A 446 35.97 -15.37 2.32
N VAL A 447 35.36 -15.53 3.50
CA VAL A 447 35.84 -16.46 4.55
C VAL A 447 35.37 -17.89 4.27
N GLY A 448 34.43 -18.11 3.34
CA GLY A 448 33.95 -19.45 2.92
C GLY A 448 35.06 -20.43 2.49
N PRO A 449 36.02 -20.04 1.62
CA PRO A 449 37.22 -20.82 1.35
C PRO A 449 38.01 -21.19 2.63
N MET A 450 38.05 -20.29 3.62
CA MET A 450 38.66 -20.51 4.94
C MET A 450 37.79 -21.33 5.92
N ILE A 451 36.66 -21.87 5.48
CA ILE A 451 35.79 -22.72 6.30
C ILE A 451 35.54 -24.08 5.62
N ALA A 452 35.90 -24.24 4.33
CA ALA A 452 35.62 -25.41 3.49
C ALA A 452 36.48 -26.66 3.80
N GLY A 453 36.63 -27.01 5.08
CA GLY A 453 37.00 -28.36 5.51
C GLY A 453 35.86 -29.33 5.21
N ARG A 454 36.16 -30.49 4.61
CA ARG A 454 35.14 -31.49 4.20
C ARG A 454 34.42 -32.08 5.41
N SER A 455 33.23 -31.58 5.74
CA SER A 455 32.25 -32.29 6.58
C SER A 455 31.13 -32.86 5.72
N LYS A 456 30.90 -34.16 5.85
CA LYS A 456 29.77 -34.87 5.24
C LYS A 456 28.59 -34.73 6.22
N PRO A 457 27.34 -34.48 5.78
CA PRO A 457 26.22 -34.42 6.71
C PRO A 457 25.95 -35.82 7.27
N THR A 458 25.98 -35.94 8.60
CA THR A 458 25.47 -37.11 9.32
C THR A 458 24.14 -36.72 9.94
N ASN A 459 23.09 -37.39 9.50
CA ASN A 459 21.73 -37.27 10.03
C ASN A 459 21.61 -38.15 11.28
N ASP A 460 21.08 -37.62 12.38
CA ASP A 460 20.45 -38.43 13.45
C ASP A 460 19.42 -37.59 14.23
N GLN A 461 18.42 -38.27 14.81
CA GLN A 461 17.25 -37.71 15.49
C GLN A 461 17.21 -38.08 16.98
N GLU A 462 16.43 -37.31 17.76
CA GLU A 462 15.93 -37.60 19.13
C GLU A 462 17.02 -37.65 20.23
N VAL A 463 16.78 -37.34 21.52
CA VAL A 463 15.65 -37.67 22.42
C VAL A 463 15.51 -36.62 23.57
N ALA A 464 14.27 -36.37 24.03
CA ALA A 464 13.74 -36.09 25.41
C ALA A 464 14.68 -35.65 26.58
N ASP A 465 14.29 -34.94 27.67
CA ASP A 465 13.06 -34.27 28.15
C ASP A 465 13.35 -33.61 29.54
N ASP A 466 12.38 -32.84 30.06
CA ASP A 466 12.14 -32.48 31.48
C ASP A 466 13.00 -31.40 32.19
N GLY A 467 12.32 -30.47 32.90
CA GLY A 467 12.96 -29.55 33.87
C GLY A 467 12.36 -28.14 34.06
N LYS A 468 11.30 -27.99 34.87
CA LYS A 468 10.79 -26.67 35.33
C LYS A 468 11.75 -25.98 36.32
N ALA A 469 11.85 -24.64 36.26
CA ALA A 469 11.51 -23.75 37.39
C ALA A 469 11.61 -22.25 37.05
N ASP A 470 10.64 -21.50 37.57
CA ASP A 470 10.60 -20.05 37.82
C ASP A 470 10.06 -19.89 39.27
N PRO A 471 10.12 -18.73 39.98
CA PRO A 471 10.77 -17.45 39.66
C PRO A 471 11.60 -16.86 40.83
N ALA A 472 12.20 -15.67 40.66
CA ALA A 472 12.49 -14.74 41.77
C ALA A 472 12.65 -13.27 41.31
N GLU A 473 11.83 -12.38 41.87
CA GLU A 473 12.06 -10.92 41.88
C GLU A 473 13.09 -10.57 42.96
N THR A 474 13.93 -9.53 42.78
CA THR A 474 13.88 -8.28 43.59
C THR A 474 14.97 -7.24 43.24
N ASP A 475 14.55 -5.99 43.41
CA ASP A 475 15.30 -4.79 43.84
C ASP A 475 16.25 -4.01 42.92
N SER A 476 16.27 -2.70 43.19
CA SER A 476 16.61 -1.60 42.29
C SER A 476 17.67 -0.66 42.88
N GLU A 477 18.31 0.13 41.99
CA GLU A 477 18.94 1.45 42.26
C GLU A 477 20.26 1.49 43.09
N PRO A 478 21.04 2.60 43.01
CA PRO A 478 21.31 3.49 41.87
C PRO A 478 22.80 3.92 41.72
N ASN A 479 23.05 4.85 40.78
CA ASN A 479 24.21 5.75 40.63
C ASN A 479 25.58 5.20 40.13
N ALA A 480 26.03 5.75 39.01
CA ALA A 480 27.08 6.78 39.04
C ALA A 480 27.03 7.69 37.79
N THR A 481 26.84 8.99 38.00
CA THR A 481 26.99 10.03 36.96
C THR A 481 28.44 10.23 36.57
N VAL A 482 28.72 10.39 35.27
CA VAL A 482 29.94 11.02 34.76
C VAL A 482 29.53 12.12 33.80
N GLU A 483 29.89 13.35 34.12
CA GLU A 483 29.65 14.52 33.29
C GLU A 483 30.52 14.47 32.02
N SER A 484 29.91 14.68 30.85
CA SER A 484 30.62 15.04 29.62
C SER A 484 30.22 16.46 29.21
N ASP A 485 31.20 17.28 28.84
CA ASP A 485 31.03 18.71 28.57
C ASP A 485 29.87 19.06 27.62
N ALA A 486 29.25 20.22 27.89
CA ALA A 486 28.03 20.66 27.25
C ALA A 486 28.16 20.82 25.72
N ALA A 487 27.56 19.87 24.98
CA ALA A 487 27.07 20.14 23.64
C ALA A 487 25.98 21.22 23.71
N VAL A 488 26.00 22.16 22.76
CA VAL A 488 24.97 23.20 22.60
C VAL A 488 23.59 22.51 22.53
N PRO A 489 22.56 22.96 23.27
CA PRO A 489 21.26 22.30 23.25
C PRO A 489 20.66 22.34 21.85
N GLN A 490 20.76 21.21 21.15
CA GLN A 490 20.13 21.01 19.85
C GLN A 490 18.63 20.91 20.10
N SER A 491 17.87 21.86 19.54
CA SER A 491 16.42 21.80 19.59
C SER A 491 15.96 20.69 18.64
N VAL A 492 15.27 19.66 19.17
CA VAL A 492 14.58 18.67 18.35
C VAL A 492 13.58 19.39 17.45
N VAL A 493 13.92 19.51 16.16
CA VAL A 493 13.08 20.17 15.17
C VAL A 493 12.01 19.18 14.73
N ALA A 494 10.73 19.56 14.87
CA ALA A 494 9.63 18.74 14.37
C ALA A 494 9.80 18.48 12.87
N ASP A 495 9.57 17.24 12.44
CA ASP A 495 9.93 16.74 11.11
C ASP A 495 9.47 17.67 9.97
N ASP A 496 10.42 18.21 9.21
CA ASP A 496 10.22 19.10 8.07
C ASP A 496 10.35 18.40 6.70
N GLY A 497 10.67 17.10 6.70
CA GLY A 497 10.90 16.32 5.50
C GLY A 497 12.13 16.75 4.68
N GLN A 498 13.05 17.56 5.23
CA GLN A 498 14.20 18.10 4.49
C GLN A 498 15.52 18.02 5.27
N LEU A 499 15.53 18.37 6.56
CA LEU A 499 16.72 18.24 7.40
C LEU A 499 17.04 16.77 7.65
N LEU A 500 18.34 16.42 7.59
CA LEU A 500 18.87 15.11 7.98
C LEU A 500 18.23 14.65 9.29
N TRP A 501 17.92 13.36 9.37
CA TRP A 501 17.50 12.72 10.61
C TRP A 501 18.59 12.86 11.68
N GLU A 502 18.20 12.94 12.95
CA GLU A 502 19.16 12.85 14.04
C GLU A 502 19.69 11.42 14.17
N SER A 503 20.97 11.30 14.52
CA SER A 503 21.61 10.02 14.81
C SER A 503 21.00 9.41 16.09
N PRO A 504 20.51 8.16 16.09
CA PRO A 504 19.91 7.55 17.28
C PRO A 504 20.94 7.23 18.39
N THR A 505 22.22 7.14 18.03
CA THR A 505 23.34 6.94 18.96
C THR A 505 24.28 8.13 18.93
N GLN A 506 25.03 8.32 20.01
CA GLN A 506 26.08 9.33 20.15
C GLN A 506 27.36 8.67 20.68
N GLY A 507 27.70 7.51 20.11
CA GLY A 507 28.85 6.71 20.55
C GLY A 507 30.18 7.36 20.15
N ARG A 508 31.26 6.78 20.69
CA ARG A 508 32.62 7.26 20.42
C ARG A 508 33.03 6.94 18.97
N PRO A 509 34.00 7.67 18.39
CA PRO A 509 34.58 7.31 17.10
C PRO A 509 35.09 5.86 17.07
N LEU A 510 34.81 5.16 15.97
CA LEU A 510 35.17 3.77 15.77
C LEU A 510 36.70 3.55 15.75
N THR A 511 37.16 2.58 16.55
CA THR A 511 38.57 2.16 16.65
C THR A 511 38.82 0.84 15.93
N LEU A 512 39.98 0.67 15.30
CA LEU A 512 40.34 -0.52 14.52
C LEU A 512 41.59 -1.22 15.06
N VAL A 513 41.89 -1.03 16.34
CA VAL A 513 43.02 -1.66 17.05
C VAL A 513 43.05 -3.17 16.82
N GLY A 514 44.21 -3.69 16.42
CA GLY A 514 44.43 -5.12 16.18
C GLY A 514 44.17 -5.58 14.75
N LEU A 515 43.79 -4.69 13.82
CA LEU A 515 43.84 -5.00 12.39
C LEU A 515 45.26 -4.88 11.80
N PRO A 516 45.62 -5.71 10.79
CA PRO A 516 46.80 -5.50 9.94
C PRO A 516 46.76 -4.15 9.20
N ALA A 517 47.92 -3.63 8.78
CA ALA A 517 48.04 -2.32 8.16
C ALA A 517 47.48 -2.24 6.73
N ARG A 518 46.94 -1.07 6.37
CA ARG A 518 46.38 -0.71 5.05
C ARG A 518 45.18 -1.56 4.57
N PRO A 519 44.14 -1.78 5.40
CA PRO A 519 42.86 -2.30 4.90
C PRO A 519 42.21 -1.32 3.93
N ARG A 520 41.47 -1.83 2.93
CA ARG A 520 40.84 -1.01 1.87
C ARG A 520 39.31 -1.01 1.90
N LEU A 521 38.73 -2.05 2.47
CA LEU A 521 37.33 -2.14 2.86
C LEU A 521 37.26 -2.78 4.24
N ILE A 522 36.42 -2.23 5.12
CA ILE A 522 36.25 -2.65 6.51
C ILE A 522 34.74 -2.73 6.78
N LEU A 523 34.23 -3.88 7.16
CA LEU A 523 32.87 -4.07 7.67
C LEU A 523 32.93 -4.40 9.15
N VAL A 524 32.34 -3.55 9.98
CA VAL A 524 32.17 -3.76 11.43
C VAL A 524 30.73 -4.13 11.72
N ALA A 525 30.51 -5.16 12.53
CA ALA A 525 29.22 -5.57 13.06
C ALA A 525 29.29 -5.74 14.58
N ARG A 526 28.28 -5.26 15.30
CA ARG A 526 28.05 -5.60 16.72
C ARG A 526 27.14 -6.82 16.78
N THR A 527 27.70 -8.01 16.55
CA THR A 527 26.93 -9.23 16.22
C THR A 527 25.91 -9.57 17.31
N SER A 528 26.31 -9.63 18.58
CA SER A 528 25.40 -9.92 19.71
C SER A 528 24.24 -8.91 19.81
N ALA A 529 24.54 -7.60 19.73
CA ALA A 529 23.54 -6.54 19.79
C ALA A 529 22.58 -6.55 18.59
N LEU A 530 23.09 -6.80 17.38
CA LEU A 530 22.29 -6.91 16.15
C LEU A 530 21.32 -8.11 16.21
N LEU A 531 21.75 -9.21 16.85
CA LEU A 531 20.98 -10.44 17.03
C LEU A 531 20.08 -10.44 18.28
N ALA A 532 20.11 -9.39 19.10
CA ALA A 532 19.20 -9.23 20.23
C ALA A 532 17.78 -8.83 19.79
N GLY A 533 16.80 -9.15 20.63
CA GLY A 533 15.43 -8.64 20.57
C GLY A 533 14.56 -9.15 19.40
N ASP A 534 13.25 -8.94 19.54
CA ASP A 534 12.23 -9.34 18.58
C ASP A 534 12.52 -8.76 17.19
N GLY A 535 12.69 -9.64 16.19
CA GLY A 535 13.05 -9.28 14.81
C GLY A 535 14.41 -9.80 14.33
N ALA A 536 15.32 -10.22 15.22
CA ALA A 536 16.61 -10.80 14.83
C ALA A 536 16.46 -12.08 13.97
N ALA A 537 15.55 -12.97 14.36
CA ALA A 537 15.20 -14.17 13.58
C ALA A 537 14.64 -13.82 12.19
N THR A 538 13.92 -12.71 12.05
CA THR A 538 13.38 -12.21 10.77
C THR A 538 14.51 -11.70 9.87
N LEU A 539 15.48 -10.96 10.42
CA LEU A 539 16.68 -10.52 9.69
C LEU A 539 17.54 -11.69 9.23
N LEU A 540 17.82 -12.66 10.12
CA LEU A 540 18.51 -13.90 9.77
C LEU A 540 17.73 -14.77 8.77
N SER A 541 16.41 -14.66 8.69
CA SER A 541 15.59 -15.32 7.66
C SER A 541 15.68 -14.62 6.31
N ALA A 542 15.77 -13.29 6.31
CA ALA A 542 15.91 -12.49 5.10
C ALA A 542 17.25 -12.68 4.38
N LEU A 543 18.30 -13.07 5.10
CA LEU A 543 19.63 -13.33 4.54
C LEU A 543 19.75 -14.70 3.80
N GLY A 544 18.69 -15.52 3.80
CA GLY A 544 18.64 -16.76 3.04
C GLY A 544 19.35 -17.97 3.70
N PRO A 545 19.16 -19.19 3.14
CA PRO A 545 19.74 -20.42 3.67
C PRO A 545 21.27 -20.47 3.49
N ASP A 546 21.78 -20.10 2.31
CA ASP A 546 23.21 -20.10 1.99
C ASP A 546 24.05 -19.23 2.92
N PHE A 547 23.47 -18.12 3.42
CA PHE A 547 24.10 -17.29 4.44
C PHE A 547 24.20 -18.04 5.77
N ARG A 548 23.08 -18.62 6.24
CA ARG A 548 22.99 -19.33 7.52
C ARG A 548 23.97 -20.48 7.60
N ASP A 549 23.97 -21.35 6.59
CA ASP A 549 24.86 -22.53 6.55
C ASP A 549 26.34 -22.14 6.72
N ARG A 550 26.74 -21.03 6.10
CA ARG A 550 28.11 -20.50 6.17
C ARG A 550 28.38 -19.69 7.45
N PHE A 551 27.39 -18.97 7.97
CA PHE A 551 27.47 -18.25 9.25
C PHE A 551 27.63 -19.25 10.41
N ASP A 552 26.84 -20.32 10.42
CA ASP A 552 26.94 -21.41 11.38
C ASP A 552 28.27 -22.17 11.24
N ALA A 553 28.76 -22.34 10.01
CA ALA A 553 30.07 -22.92 9.77
C ALA A 553 31.21 -22.01 10.26
N LEU A 554 31.07 -20.70 10.14
CA LEU A 554 32.02 -19.74 10.72
C LEU A 554 32.00 -19.78 12.25
N ASN A 555 30.83 -19.79 12.88
CA ASN A 555 30.70 -19.88 14.34
C ASN A 555 31.35 -21.16 14.89
N ARG A 556 31.20 -22.30 14.19
CA ARG A 556 31.92 -23.55 14.51
C ARG A 556 33.44 -23.40 14.45
N VAL A 557 33.99 -22.65 13.48
CA VAL A 557 35.44 -22.39 13.38
C VAL A 557 35.93 -21.40 14.45
N ILE A 558 35.11 -20.40 14.81
CA ILE A 558 35.41 -19.46 15.90
C ILE A 558 35.43 -20.20 17.25
N GLY A 559 34.50 -21.14 17.45
CA GLY A 559 34.38 -21.98 18.65
C GLY A 559 33.40 -21.47 19.70
N ILE A 560 32.60 -20.44 19.40
CA ILE A 560 31.54 -19.94 20.27
C ILE A 560 30.32 -19.46 19.46
N ASP A 561 29.18 -19.36 20.13
CA ASP A 561 27.95 -18.81 19.59
C ASP A 561 28.02 -17.29 19.34
N ALA A 562 27.24 -16.83 18.35
CA ALA A 562 27.27 -15.46 17.85
C ALA A 562 26.71 -14.41 18.83
N ASP A 563 25.96 -14.82 19.85
CA ASP A 563 25.45 -13.97 20.92
C ASP A 563 26.56 -13.51 21.90
N ARG A 564 27.71 -14.19 21.90
CA ARG A 564 28.92 -13.82 22.66
C ARG A 564 29.94 -13.01 21.85
N ILE A 565 29.66 -12.76 20.58
CA ILE A 565 30.49 -11.93 19.70
C ILE A 565 30.05 -10.46 19.86
N GLY A 566 30.73 -9.73 20.74
CA GLY A 566 30.45 -8.30 20.96
C GLY A 566 30.73 -7.46 19.72
N ARG A 567 31.84 -7.74 19.02
CA ARG A 567 32.19 -7.07 17.76
C ARG A 567 32.91 -7.99 16.79
N GLN A 568 32.55 -7.90 15.52
CA GLN A 568 33.13 -8.63 14.40
C GLN A 568 33.59 -7.61 13.35
N VAL A 569 34.83 -7.74 12.88
CA VAL A 569 35.40 -6.88 11.84
C VAL A 569 35.93 -7.72 10.69
N VAL A 570 35.44 -7.46 9.48
CA VAL A 570 35.93 -8.08 8.24
C VAL A 570 36.67 -7.01 7.45
N ALA A 571 37.95 -7.23 7.19
CA ALA A 571 38.80 -6.33 6.43
C ALA A 571 39.31 -6.99 5.15
N LEU A 572 39.37 -6.24 4.05
CA LEU A 572 39.92 -6.68 2.77
C LEU A 572 41.20 -5.91 2.44
N TYR A 573 42.24 -6.67 2.08
CA TYR A 573 43.59 -6.19 1.78
C TYR A 573 43.95 -6.45 0.31
N ASP A 574 44.86 -5.64 -0.24
CA ASP A 574 45.32 -5.82 -1.61
C ASP A 574 45.89 -7.25 -1.86
N PRO A 575 45.73 -7.78 -3.10
CA PRO A 575 46.29 -9.07 -3.48
C PRO A 575 47.81 -9.14 -3.29
N ALA A 576 48.33 -10.33 -3.00
CA ALA A 576 49.76 -10.58 -2.88
C ALA A 576 50.25 -11.58 -3.95
N GLY A 577 51.47 -11.36 -4.45
CA GLY A 577 52.08 -12.24 -5.46
C GLY A 577 51.34 -12.21 -6.80
N THR A 578 50.95 -13.39 -7.28
CA THR A 578 50.21 -13.57 -8.55
C THR A 578 48.71 -13.83 -8.35
N SER A 579 48.19 -13.72 -7.12
CA SER A 579 46.74 -13.82 -6.88
C SER A 579 46.05 -12.58 -7.45
N PRO A 580 44.96 -12.71 -8.24
CA PRO A 580 44.14 -11.57 -8.65
C PRO A 580 43.14 -11.12 -7.58
N ASN A 581 42.98 -11.87 -6.49
CA ASN A 581 41.91 -11.68 -5.51
C ASN A 581 42.41 -10.96 -4.24
N TYR A 582 41.57 -10.09 -3.69
CA TYR A 582 41.78 -9.46 -2.38
C TYR A 582 41.93 -10.53 -1.28
N ARG A 583 42.72 -10.20 -0.26
CA ARG A 583 42.97 -11.07 0.90
C ARG A 583 42.04 -10.68 2.06
N PRO A 584 41.15 -11.56 2.54
CA PRO A 584 40.28 -11.27 3.67
C PRO A 584 41.00 -11.45 5.00
N PHE A 585 40.57 -10.72 6.01
CA PHE A 585 40.93 -10.90 7.41
C PHE A 585 39.69 -10.71 8.27
N LEU A 586 39.49 -11.59 9.24
CA LEU A 586 38.39 -11.55 10.20
C LEU A 586 38.95 -11.36 11.60
N GLN A 587 38.59 -10.25 12.24
CA GLN A 587 38.83 -10.00 13.66
C GLN A 587 37.54 -10.25 14.43
N ILE A 588 37.61 -10.99 15.53
CA ILE A 588 36.50 -11.21 16.45
C ILE A 588 36.88 -10.70 17.83
N GLU A 589 36.02 -9.91 18.44
CA GLU A 589 36.12 -9.41 19.81
C GLU A 589 34.95 -9.97 20.64
N PHE A 590 35.31 -10.62 21.74
CA PHE A 590 34.40 -11.36 22.60
C PHE A 590 33.95 -10.53 23.79
N GLU A 591 32.65 -10.62 24.10
CA GLU A 591 32.06 -9.96 25.26
C GLU A 591 31.06 -10.94 25.93
N PRO A 592 31.40 -11.54 27.09
CA PRO A 592 32.67 -11.45 27.84
C PRO A 592 33.82 -12.27 27.20
N PRO A 593 35.08 -12.05 27.65
CA PRO A 593 36.25 -12.83 27.24
C PRO A 593 36.08 -14.35 27.39
N VAL A 594 36.81 -15.12 26.58
CA VAL A 594 36.68 -16.58 26.46
C VAL A 594 37.98 -17.29 26.91
N PRO A 595 37.92 -18.38 27.68
CA PRO A 595 39.12 -19.17 27.99
C PRO A 595 39.80 -19.70 26.72
N LEU A 596 41.13 -19.61 26.65
CA LEU A 596 41.90 -20.10 25.50
C LEU A 596 41.65 -21.59 25.22
N GLU A 597 41.51 -22.41 26.26
CA GLU A 597 41.27 -23.85 26.16
C GLU A 597 40.04 -24.17 25.29
N THR A 598 38.91 -23.49 25.55
CA THR A 598 37.65 -23.62 24.78
C THR A 598 37.84 -23.32 23.30
N LEU A 599 38.63 -22.28 22.98
CA LEU A 599 38.91 -21.91 21.60
C LEU A 599 39.83 -22.92 20.91
N THR A 600 40.87 -23.40 21.61
CA THR A 600 41.83 -24.36 21.04
C THR A 600 41.22 -25.72 20.71
N GLU A 601 40.21 -26.16 21.47
CA GLU A 601 39.44 -27.38 21.17
C GLU A 601 38.71 -27.25 19.82
N ALA A 602 37.92 -26.18 19.65
CA ALA A 602 37.21 -25.90 18.39
C ALA A 602 38.15 -25.69 17.19
N TRP A 603 39.31 -25.04 17.38
CA TRP A 603 40.30 -24.86 16.31
C TRP A 603 40.93 -26.19 15.89
N GLY A 604 41.15 -27.11 16.85
CA GLY A 604 41.58 -28.48 16.58
C GLY A 604 40.55 -29.27 15.77
N GLU A 605 39.26 -29.19 16.13
CA GLU A 605 38.17 -29.80 15.35
C GLU A 605 38.05 -29.20 13.93
N ALA A 606 38.26 -27.89 13.79
CA ALA A 606 38.32 -27.19 12.50
C ALA A 606 39.59 -27.51 11.67
N GLY A 607 40.50 -28.35 12.20
CA GLY A 607 41.68 -28.84 11.52
C GLY A 607 42.87 -27.87 11.48
N PHE A 608 42.95 -26.93 12.42
CA PHE A 608 44.16 -26.12 12.60
C PHE A 608 45.21 -26.89 13.41
N GLU A 609 46.45 -26.91 12.93
CA GLU A 609 47.58 -27.52 13.61
C GLU A 609 48.00 -26.63 14.80
N ILE A 610 47.98 -27.25 15.99
CA ILE A 610 48.39 -26.65 17.27
C ILE A 610 49.91 -26.84 17.41
N ASP A 611 50.68 -25.83 16.99
CA ASP A 611 52.12 -25.75 17.25
C ASP A 611 52.41 -24.88 18.50
N ALA A 612 53.57 -25.05 19.12
CA ALA A 612 53.94 -24.42 20.39
C ALA A 612 54.19 -22.90 20.33
N GLY A 613 53.84 -22.25 19.22
CA GLY A 613 53.87 -20.80 19.03
C GLY A 613 52.73 -20.36 18.12
N ALA A 614 51.88 -19.46 18.61
CA ALA A 614 50.80 -18.87 17.83
C ALA A 614 51.35 -18.01 16.66
N PRO A 615 50.64 -17.91 15.52
CA PRO A 615 49.29 -18.41 15.27
C PRO A 615 49.21 -19.89 14.82
N TYR A 616 48.05 -20.49 15.08
CA TYR A 616 47.65 -21.86 14.72
C TYR A 616 47.36 -21.92 13.21
N ARG A 617 47.79 -22.97 12.49
CA ARG A 617 47.85 -22.92 11.01
C ARG A 617 47.06 -24.03 10.33
N ARG A 618 46.52 -23.73 9.15
CA ARG A 618 45.89 -24.71 8.27
C ARG A 618 46.12 -24.32 6.80
N GLY A 619 47.09 -24.97 6.16
CA GLY A 619 47.48 -24.62 4.79
C GLY A 619 48.06 -23.20 4.70
N GLY A 620 47.40 -22.32 3.93
CA GLY A 620 47.78 -20.90 3.80
C GLY A 620 47.12 -19.96 4.82
N GLU A 621 46.28 -20.50 5.70
CA GLU A 621 45.48 -19.75 6.67
C GLU A 621 46.01 -19.96 8.09
N ALA A 622 45.70 -19.01 8.97
CA ALA A 622 45.98 -19.10 10.39
C ALA A 622 44.86 -18.48 11.23
N ILE A 623 44.78 -18.91 12.49
CA ILE A 623 43.97 -18.30 13.54
C ILE A 623 44.86 -18.00 14.75
N GLY A 624 44.67 -16.87 15.42
CA GLY A 624 45.55 -16.45 16.50
C GLY A 624 44.96 -15.42 17.44
N VAL A 625 45.49 -15.38 18.66
CA VAL A 625 45.09 -14.44 19.72
C VAL A 625 45.79 -13.11 19.50
N ILE A 626 45.01 -12.04 19.33
CA ILE A 626 45.50 -10.66 19.19
C ILE A 626 45.55 -9.98 20.56
N ALA A 627 44.54 -10.20 21.40
CA ALA A 627 44.47 -9.60 22.74
C ALA A 627 43.83 -10.54 23.77
N SER A 628 44.38 -10.51 24.98
CA SER A 628 43.85 -11.16 26.18
C SER A 628 43.69 -10.13 27.30
N ASP A 629 42.85 -10.45 28.29
CA ASP A 629 42.79 -9.73 29.56
C ASP A 629 43.95 -10.12 30.51
N LEU A 630 43.95 -9.53 31.71
CA LEU A 630 44.98 -9.76 32.73
C LEU A 630 44.87 -11.13 33.41
N ASP A 631 43.71 -11.77 33.34
CA ASP A 631 43.40 -13.05 34.00
C ASP A 631 43.59 -14.25 33.04
N GLY A 632 43.92 -13.99 31.77
CA GLY A 632 44.22 -14.99 30.74
C GLY A 632 43.05 -15.29 29.80
N GLY A 633 41.92 -14.61 29.94
CA GLY A 633 40.79 -14.68 29.01
C GLY A 633 41.13 -14.03 27.66
N VAL A 634 40.86 -14.73 26.57
CA VAL A 634 41.01 -14.20 25.22
C VAL A 634 39.90 -13.19 24.96
N ARG A 635 40.27 -11.95 24.63
CA ARG A 635 39.31 -10.89 24.24
C ARG A 635 39.21 -10.77 22.73
N THR A 636 40.30 -10.96 22.00
CA THR A 636 40.31 -10.70 20.55
C THR A 636 41.16 -11.74 19.80
N ILE A 637 40.60 -12.25 18.71
CA ILE A 637 41.27 -13.18 17.78
C ILE A 637 41.27 -12.65 16.35
N GLY A 638 42.20 -13.14 15.54
CA GLY A 638 42.27 -12.91 14.10
C GLY A 638 42.31 -14.22 13.32
N LEU A 639 41.58 -14.29 12.22
CA LEU A 639 41.53 -15.39 11.26
C LEU A 639 41.80 -14.84 9.84
N GLY A 640 42.68 -15.48 9.09
CA GLY A 640 42.99 -15.06 7.71
C GLY A 640 44.28 -15.68 7.18
N PRO A 641 44.85 -15.15 6.08
CA PRO A 641 46.17 -15.50 5.60
C PRO A 641 47.22 -15.36 6.69
N VAL A 642 48.12 -16.34 6.77
CA VAL A 642 49.20 -16.44 7.78
C VAL A 642 49.89 -15.10 8.02
N GLU A 643 50.30 -14.42 6.96
CA GLU A 643 51.08 -13.18 7.05
C GLU A 643 50.29 -12.00 7.66
N LEU A 644 48.98 -11.96 7.45
CA LEU A 644 48.11 -10.93 8.04
C LEU A 644 47.85 -11.22 9.52
N VAL A 645 47.70 -12.49 9.90
CA VAL A 645 47.53 -12.90 11.30
C VAL A 645 48.80 -12.66 12.11
N GLU A 646 49.98 -12.97 11.55
CA GLU A 646 51.27 -12.62 12.17
C GLU A 646 51.44 -11.10 12.34
N GLU A 647 51.06 -10.30 11.33
CA GLU A 647 51.09 -8.84 11.41
C GLU A 647 50.13 -8.29 12.48
N ALA A 648 48.91 -8.82 12.57
CA ALA A 648 47.90 -8.43 13.56
C ALA A 648 48.34 -8.73 15.01
N ILE A 649 49.01 -9.87 15.23
CA ILE A 649 49.56 -10.24 16.55
C ILE A 649 50.75 -9.33 16.93
N ALA A 650 51.55 -8.90 15.96
CA ALA A 650 52.67 -7.98 16.19
C ALA A 650 52.24 -6.49 16.31
N ALA A 651 51.02 -6.15 15.87
CA ALA A 651 50.52 -4.79 15.84
C ALA A 651 50.27 -4.23 17.25
N ASN A 652 50.65 -2.96 17.46
CA ASN A 652 50.42 -2.25 18.71
C ASN A 652 49.70 -0.92 18.43
N GLY A 653 48.36 -0.96 18.45
CA GLY A 653 47.49 0.21 18.27
C GLY A 653 46.65 0.17 16.98
N GLU A 654 46.26 1.35 16.50
CA GLU A 654 45.50 1.54 15.27
C GLU A 654 46.34 1.22 14.01
N PRO A 655 45.76 0.61 12.96
CA PRO A 655 46.46 0.31 11.72
C PRO A 655 46.87 1.56 10.93
N GLU A 656 47.84 1.42 10.04
CA GLU A 656 48.11 2.45 9.03
C GLU A 656 46.92 2.53 8.05
N LEU A 657 46.29 3.70 7.95
CA LEU A 657 45.09 3.92 7.14
C LEU A 657 45.31 5.01 6.10
N ALA A 658 44.65 4.86 4.94
CA ALA A 658 44.57 5.92 3.94
C ALA A 658 43.92 7.19 4.56
N PRO A 659 44.40 8.42 4.24
CA PRO A 659 43.95 9.64 4.92
C PRO A 659 42.44 9.88 4.91
N ASN A 660 41.73 9.46 3.86
CA ASN A 660 40.27 9.64 3.77
C ASN A 660 39.50 8.63 4.65
N LEU A 661 40.02 7.40 4.82
CA LEU A 661 39.44 6.40 5.73
C LEU A 661 39.64 6.85 7.18
N LYS A 662 40.83 7.34 7.52
CA LYS A 662 41.12 7.94 8.83
C LYS A 662 40.24 9.15 9.13
N LEU A 663 39.88 9.94 8.11
CA LEU A 663 38.94 11.05 8.25
C LEU A 663 37.49 10.55 8.48
N LEU A 664 37.03 9.52 7.76
CA LEU A 664 35.70 8.94 7.98
C LEU A 664 35.54 8.31 9.36
N LEU A 665 36.57 7.67 9.91
CA LEU A 665 36.52 7.12 11.27
C LEU A 665 36.19 8.16 12.36
N THR A 666 36.46 9.45 12.14
CA THR A 666 36.11 10.50 13.12
C THR A 666 34.61 10.80 13.18
N VAL A 667 33.82 10.34 12.21
CA VAL A 667 32.35 10.46 12.19
C VAL A 667 31.62 9.11 12.24
N CYS A 668 32.34 8.00 12.11
CA CYS A 668 31.79 6.66 12.30
C CYS A 668 31.56 6.38 13.79
N ASP A 669 30.30 6.36 14.20
CA ASP A 669 29.87 6.03 15.56
C ASP A 669 30.06 4.52 15.85
N ALA A 670 30.80 4.19 16.92
CA ALA A 670 31.07 2.83 17.36
C ALA A 670 29.85 2.09 17.92
N ASP A 671 28.78 2.79 18.33
CA ASP A 671 27.56 2.18 18.85
C ASP A 671 26.59 1.71 17.74
N ARG A 672 26.85 2.08 16.47
CA ARG A 672 26.14 1.54 15.30
C ARG A 672 26.22 0.01 15.28
N HIS A 673 25.12 -0.65 14.91
CA HIS A 673 25.10 -2.11 14.84
C HIS A 673 25.91 -2.64 13.64
N LEU A 674 25.94 -1.88 12.54
CA LEU A 674 26.67 -2.22 11.32
C LEU A 674 27.31 -0.95 10.75
N THR A 675 28.60 -1.01 10.41
CA THR A 675 29.33 0.10 9.76
C THR A 675 30.31 -0.45 8.73
N LEU A 676 30.11 -0.09 7.46
CA LEU A 676 30.97 -0.41 6.31
C LEU A 676 31.76 0.82 5.89
N ILE A 677 33.07 0.73 5.74
CA ILE A 677 33.96 1.86 5.39
C ILE A 677 34.91 1.42 4.27
N GLY A 678 35.05 2.22 3.21
CA GLY A 678 35.94 1.86 2.10
C GLY A 678 36.32 3.01 1.19
N GLU A 679 37.33 2.77 0.35
CA GLU A 679 37.67 3.67 -0.75
C GLU A 679 36.65 3.54 -1.90
N GLY A 680 36.23 4.65 -2.51
CA GLY A 680 35.21 4.63 -3.56
C GLY A 680 35.63 3.81 -4.79
N THR A 681 36.92 3.79 -5.11
CA THR A 681 37.47 2.98 -6.20
C THR A 681 37.48 1.47 -5.92
N MET A 682 37.38 1.06 -4.66
CA MET A 682 37.45 -0.35 -4.26
C MET A 682 36.17 -1.12 -4.61
N LEU A 683 34.97 -0.53 -4.49
CA LEU A 683 33.73 -1.20 -4.88
C LEU A 683 33.48 -1.18 -6.40
N PHE A 684 33.73 -0.05 -7.07
CA PHE A 684 33.34 0.16 -8.47
C PHE A 684 34.46 -0.10 -9.48
N GLY A 685 35.69 -0.39 -9.01
CA GLY A 685 36.79 -0.82 -9.88
C GLY A 685 36.60 -2.23 -10.43
N PRO A 686 37.25 -2.60 -11.56
CA PRO A 686 37.16 -3.95 -12.13
C PRO A 686 37.58 -5.04 -11.14
N GLU A 687 38.66 -4.79 -10.38
CA GLU A 687 39.16 -5.68 -9.33
C GLU A 687 38.15 -5.82 -8.18
N GLY A 688 37.45 -4.74 -7.84
CA GLY A 688 36.40 -4.72 -6.82
C GLY A 688 35.19 -5.57 -7.17
N LYS A 689 34.65 -5.35 -8.37
CA LYS A 689 33.54 -6.15 -8.90
C LYS A 689 33.93 -7.63 -9.07
N ALA A 690 35.16 -7.89 -9.51
CA ALA A 690 35.69 -9.25 -9.59
C ALA A 690 35.82 -9.92 -8.21
N ALA A 691 36.18 -9.16 -7.17
CA ALA A 691 36.26 -9.66 -5.80
C ALA A 691 34.89 -10.02 -5.24
N ILE A 692 33.94 -9.08 -5.28
CA ILE A 692 32.60 -9.24 -4.69
C ILE A 692 31.80 -10.33 -5.44
N GLY A 693 32.11 -10.54 -6.72
CA GLY A 693 31.65 -11.68 -7.53
C GLY A 693 30.83 -11.25 -8.74
N PRO A 694 30.78 -12.05 -9.82
CA PRO A 694 30.16 -11.65 -11.09
C PRO A 694 28.66 -11.35 -10.95
N PHE A 695 27.96 -12.03 -10.03
CA PHE A 695 26.54 -11.82 -9.74
C PHE A 695 26.22 -10.43 -9.15
N TRP A 696 27.22 -9.76 -8.57
CA TRP A 696 27.08 -8.43 -7.99
C TRP A 696 27.32 -7.30 -8.99
N ALA A 697 28.03 -7.57 -10.09
CA ALA A 697 28.38 -6.55 -11.07
C ALA A 697 27.15 -5.81 -11.64
N PRO A 698 26.05 -6.45 -12.10
CA PRO A 698 24.90 -5.73 -12.65
C PRO A 698 24.24 -4.76 -11.65
N LEU A 699 24.22 -5.16 -10.37
CA LEU A 699 23.66 -4.35 -9.29
C LEU A 699 24.60 -3.19 -8.93
N LEU A 700 25.92 -3.40 -8.88
CA LEU A 700 26.91 -2.34 -8.65
C LEU A 700 27.04 -1.37 -9.83
N ASP A 701 26.96 -1.87 -11.07
CA ASP A 701 27.01 -1.09 -12.32
C ASP A 701 25.87 -0.07 -12.38
N SER A 702 24.69 -0.47 -11.90
CA SER A 702 23.51 0.40 -11.76
C SER A 702 23.72 1.60 -10.83
N PHE A 703 24.76 1.58 -9.98
CA PHE A 703 25.11 2.67 -9.06
C PHE A 703 26.46 3.33 -9.37
N GLU A 704 27.23 2.81 -10.34
CA GLU A 704 28.54 3.36 -10.71
C GLU A 704 28.49 4.81 -11.22
N PRO A 705 27.56 5.23 -12.12
CA PRO A 705 27.52 6.60 -12.66
C PRO A 705 27.34 7.68 -11.58
N VAL A 706 26.90 7.25 -10.41
CA VAL A 706 26.45 8.05 -9.28
C VAL A 706 27.52 8.14 -8.21
N LEU A 707 28.06 7.00 -7.78
CA LEU A 707 29.00 6.94 -6.66
C LEU A 707 30.46 7.15 -7.13
N ARG A 708 30.77 6.91 -8.40
CA ARG A 708 32.12 7.11 -8.96
C ARG A 708 32.48 8.58 -9.18
N ASN A 709 31.49 9.45 -9.35
CA ASN A 709 31.69 10.86 -9.68
C ASN A 709 31.76 11.73 -8.41
N GLY A 710 32.97 11.87 -7.86
CA GLY A 710 33.24 12.82 -6.77
C GLY A 710 33.33 12.23 -5.37
N VAL A 711 33.08 10.93 -5.17
CA VAL A 711 33.33 10.22 -3.90
C VAL A 711 34.72 9.60 -3.92
N ARG A 712 35.53 9.88 -2.89
CA ARG A 712 36.88 9.30 -2.75
C ARG A 712 36.92 8.16 -1.73
N ALA A 713 36.16 8.29 -0.64
CA ALA A 713 35.90 7.23 0.31
C ALA A 713 34.49 7.41 0.89
N PHE A 714 33.92 6.34 1.41
CA PHE A 714 32.57 6.32 1.98
C PHE A 714 32.54 5.54 3.29
N ALA A 715 31.58 5.86 4.15
CA ALA A 715 31.11 5.01 5.22
C ALA A 715 29.58 4.86 5.10
N VAL A 716 29.06 3.65 5.30
CA VAL A 716 27.63 3.34 5.42
C VAL A 716 27.42 2.76 6.79
N SER A 717 26.53 3.33 7.60
CA SER A 717 26.16 2.76 8.91
C SER A 717 24.67 2.47 9.02
N ALA A 718 24.33 1.52 9.89
CA ALA A 718 22.97 1.16 10.24
C ALA A 718 22.83 0.88 11.74
N HIS A 719 21.70 1.25 12.31
CA HIS A 719 21.32 0.98 13.69
C HIS A 719 19.86 0.54 13.75
N ARG A 720 19.52 -0.34 14.69
CA ARG A 720 18.20 -0.98 14.83
C ARG A 720 17.65 -0.70 16.22
N ASP A 721 16.61 0.12 16.29
CA ASP A 721 15.88 0.45 17.51
C ASP A 721 14.45 0.87 17.12
N GLY A 722 13.44 0.07 17.47
CA GLY A 722 12.03 0.28 17.05
C GLY A 722 11.79 0.42 15.54
N GLY A 723 12.79 0.09 14.71
CA GLY A 723 12.94 0.60 13.36
C GLY A 723 14.41 0.51 12.92
N TRP A 724 14.73 1.12 11.79
CA TRP A 724 16.09 1.13 11.23
C TRP A 724 16.51 2.55 10.83
N TYR A 725 17.51 3.07 11.53
CA TYR A 725 18.29 4.23 11.06
C TYR A 725 19.38 3.74 10.13
N LEU A 726 19.57 4.46 9.02
CA LEU A 726 20.71 4.24 8.14
C LEU A 726 21.30 5.55 7.61
N GLU A 727 22.61 5.54 7.40
CA GLU A 727 23.40 6.72 7.07
C GLU A 727 24.53 6.38 6.08
N LEU A 728 24.84 7.31 5.19
CA LEU A 728 25.93 7.29 4.23
C LEU A 728 26.72 8.60 4.36
N ASP A 729 27.99 8.48 4.70
CA ASP A 729 28.98 9.55 4.74
C ASP A 729 29.94 9.41 3.54
N ALA A 730 30.06 10.44 2.71
CA ALA A 730 31.07 10.49 1.66
C ALA A 730 32.14 11.55 1.92
N ALA A 731 33.40 11.09 1.97
CA ALA A 731 34.56 11.94 1.78
C ALA A 731 34.72 12.23 0.28
N ARG A 732 34.51 13.49 -0.10
CA ARG A 732 34.62 13.96 -1.49
C ARG A 732 36.05 13.89 -2.04
N ASP A 733 36.16 13.91 -3.37
CA ASP A 733 37.42 14.16 -4.07
C ASP A 733 37.78 15.67 -4.13
N LEU A 734 38.80 16.00 -4.92
CA LEU A 734 39.22 17.39 -5.19
C LEU A 734 38.52 18.03 -6.40
N SER A 735 37.73 17.27 -7.16
CA SER A 735 37.01 17.77 -8.35
C SER A 735 35.65 18.37 -8.00
N THR A 736 35.04 17.94 -6.89
CA THR A 736 33.74 18.40 -6.39
C THR A 736 33.79 19.07 -5.01
N THR A 737 32.65 19.59 -4.56
CA THR A 737 32.41 20.03 -3.17
C THR A 737 31.30 19.17 -2.56
N SER A 738 31.18 19.16 -1.23
CA SER A 738 30.21 18.29 -0.54
C SER A 738 28.77 18.71 -0.84
N GLU A 739 28.53 20.01 -1.03
CA GLU A 739 27.25 20.58 -1.46
C GLU A 739 26.90 20.19 -2.90
N ARG A 740 27.89 20.12 -3.80
CA ARG A 740 27.67 19.66 -5.18
C ARG A 740 27.43 18.16 -5.26
N LEU A 741 28.13 17.38 -4.43
CA LEU A 741 27.90 15.95 -4.31
C LEU A 741 26.48 15.69 -3.76
N VAL A 742 26.04 16.48 -2.77
CA VAL A 742 24.64 16.50 -2.31
C VAL A 742 23.66 16.97 -3.39
N GLU A 743 23.97 17.97 -4.21
CA GLU A 743 23.09 18.39 -5.32
C GLU A 743 22.96 17.26 -6.36
N GLN A 744 24.06 16.59 -6.72
CA GLN A 744 24.04 15.41 -7.59
C GLN A 744 23.24 14.25 -6.97
N TRP A 745 23.45 14.01 -5.68
CA TRP A 745 22.70 13.07 -4.85
C TRP A 745 21.27 13.54 -4.49
N SER A 746 20.83 14.70 -4.96
CA SER A 746 19.42 15.11 -4.92
C SER A 746 18.79 15.09 -6.31
N ASP A 747 19.54 15.40 -7.37
CA ASP A 747 18.99 15.54 -8.73
C ASP A 747 18.82 14.21 -9.49
N GLY A 748 19.59 13.17 -9.16
CA GLY A 748 19.64 11.92 -9.93
C GLY A 748 18.55 10.87 -9.64
N GLY A 749 17.67 11.02 -8.64
CA GLY A 749 17.00 9.85 -8.04
C GLY A 749 15.90 9.18 -8.82
N SER A 750 15.23 9.92 -9.69
CA SER A 750 14.38 9.32 -10.72
C SER A 750 15.18 8.33 -11.59
N GLU A 751 16.45 8.62 -11.84
CA GLU A 751 17.34 7.77 -12.63
C GLU A 751 17.75 6.49 -11.88
N TRP A 752 18.04 6.58 -10.57
CA TRP A 752 18.49 5.42 -9.78
C TRP A 752 17.36 4.41 -9.60
N GLY A 753 16.12 4.89 -9.38
CA GLY A 753 14.93 4.03 -9.35
C GLY A 753 14.67 3.32 -10.69
N MET A 754 14.79 4.05 -11.82
CA MET A 754 14.65 3.47 -13.15
C MET A 754 15.78 2.48 -13.50
N GLN A 755 17.02 2.76 -13.10
CA GLN A 755 18.16 1.86 -13.30
C GLN A 755 18.00 0.56 -12.50
N LEU A 756 17.58 0.65 -11.24
CA LEU A 756 17.28 -0.51 -10.42
C LEU A 756 16.11 -1.32 -10.99
N GLU A 757 15.06 -0.67 -11.49
CA GLU A 757 13.93 -1.33 -12.19
C GLU A 757 14.38 -2.06 -13.47
N ALA A 758 15.25 -1.45 -14.27
CA ALA A 758 15.81 -2.08 -15.46
C ALA A 758 16.66 -3.30 -15.09
N ALA A 759 17.57 -3.17 -14.12
CA ALA A 759 18.39 -4.28 -13.63
C ALA A 759 17.55 -5.45 -13.08
N ILE A 760 16.48 -5.16 -12.32
CA ILE A 760 15.54 -6.18 -11.82
C ILE A 760 14.78 -6.86 -12.97
N ALA A 761 14.48 -6.15 -14.05
CA ALA A 761 13.80 -6.71 -15.22
C ALA A 761 14.70 -7.67 -16.03
N GLU A 762 16.02 -7.51 -15.94
CA GLU A 762 17.03 -8.38 -16.57
C GLU A 762 17.36 -9.64 -15.74
N VAL A 763 16.95 -9.69 -14.46
CA VAL A 763 17.14 -10.89 -13.60
C VAL A 763 16.33 -12.08 -14.15
N PRO A 764 16.93 -13.29 -14.27
CA PRO A 764 16.22 -14.49 -14.70
C PRO A 764 14.92 -14.76 -13.91
N GLN A 765 13.87 -15.18 -14.61
CA GLN A 765 12.57 -15.45 -13.99
C GLN A 765 12.62 -16.75 -13.18
N HIS A 766 12.50 -16.63 -11.85
CA HIS A 766 12.40 -17.77 -10.95
C HIS A 766 11.05 -17.81 -10.20
N PRO A 767 10.34 -18.95 -10.13
CA PRO A 767 9.01 -19.03 -9.50
C PRO A 767 8.94 -18.56 -8.04
N TYR A 768 10.02 -18.71 -7.27
CA TYR A 768 10.08 -18.22 -5.89
C TYR A 768 10.26 -16.69 -5.78
N TRP A 769 10.90 -16.07 -6.78
CA TRP A 769 11.16 -14.62 -6.84
C TRP A 769 9.93 -13.84 -7.32
N GLU A 770 9.12 -14.39 -8.24
CA GLU A 770 8.10 -13.62 -8.98
C GLU A 770 7.10 -12.83 -8.11
N ARG A 771 6.67 -13.38 -6.97
CA ARG A 771 5.76 -12.69 -6.03
C ARG A 771 6.40 -11.48 -5.35
N VAL A 772 7.72 -11.50 -5.20
CA VAL A 772 8.52 -10.43 -4.58
C VAL A 772 9.00 -9.46 -5.67
N ARG A 773 9.37 -9.95 -6.86
CA ARG A 773 9.78 -9.17 -8.04
C ARG A 773 8.82 -8.05 -8.41
N LEU A 774 7.51 -8.29 -8.32
CA LEU A 774 6.48 -7.29 -8.61
C LEU A 774 6.36 -6.18 -7.55
N ARG A 775 6.86 -6.42 -6.32
CA ARG A 775 6.75 -5.49 -5.18
C ARG A 775 8.07 -4.81 -4.82
N PHE A 776 9.19 -5.49 -5.02
CA PHE A 776 10.53 -5.04 -4.66
C PHE A 776 10.92 -3.69 -5.30
N PRO A 777 10.65 -3.41 -6.58
CA PRO A 777 10.81 -2.06 -7.14
C PRO A 777 10.03 -0.98 -6.36
N SER A 778 8.82 -1.29 -5.91
CA SER A 778 7.99 -0.35 -5.14
C SER A 778 8.56 -0.10 -3.75
N TRP A 779 9.01 -1.14 -3.05
CA TRP A 779 9.66 -1.02 -1.75
C TRP A 779 10.98 -0.24 -1.84
N SER A 780 11.79 -0.54 -2.86
CA SER A 780 13.02 0.20 -3.15
C SER A 780 12.70 1.67 -3.42
N ARG A 781 11.72 1.99 -4.29
CA ARG A 781 11.28 3.38 -4.52
C ARG A 781 10.79 4.09 -3.25
N GLN A 782 10.13 3.39 -2.33
CA GLN A 782 9.68 3.98 -1.05
C GLN A 782 10.86 4.28 -0.11
N ALA A 783 11.81 3.37 0.04
CA ALA A 783 13.02 3.61 0.82
C ALA A 783 13.93 4.70 0.19
N ILE A 784 13.98 4.76 -1.14
CA ILE A 784 14.56 5.85 -1.94
C ILE A 784 13.86 7.18 -1.64
N GLY A 785 12.52 7.22 -1.62
CA GLY A 785 11.76 8.44 -1.33
C GLY A 785 11.86 8.94 0.12
N ALA A 786 12.35 8.11 1.05
CA ALA A 786 12.44 8.44 2.48
C ALA A 786 13.80 9.03 2.91
N MET A 787 14.78 9.12 2.01
CA MET A 787 16.11 9.64 2.36
C MET A 787 16.18 11.16 2.37
N ARG A 788 17.14 11.65 3.12
CA ARG A 788 17.47 13.06 3.29
C ARG A 788 18.93 13.28 3.00
N PHE A 789 19.26 14.48 2.57
CA PHE A 789 20.61 14.85 2.12
C PHE A 789 21.05 16.13 2.79
N GLY A 790 22.32 16.19 3.16
CA GLY A 790 22.90 17.36 3.80
C GLY A 790 24.42 17.31 3.80
N VAL A 791 25.04 18.39 4.28
CA VAL A 791 26.49 18.47 4.44
C VAL A 791 26.78 18.65 5.92
N GLU A 792 27.68 17.82 6.46
CA GLU A 792 28.13 17.92 7.84
C GLU A 792 29.67 17.93 7.86
N GLY A 793 30.25 19.05 8.31
CA GLY A 793 31.69 19.27 8.22
C GLY A 793 32.21 19.13 6.78
N PRO A 794 33.22 18.29 6.51
CA PRO A 794 33.71 18.04 5.15
C PRO A 794 32.90 16.99 4.36
N PHE A 795 31.92 16.31 4.96
CA PHE A 795 31.26 15.14 4.37
C PHE A 795 29.94 15.51 3.67
N ALA A 796 29.66 14.84 2.55
CA ALA A 796 28.31 14.75 2.02
C ALA A 796 27.59 13.61 2.76
N LYS A 797 26.47 13.93 3.41
CA LYS A 797 25.65 12.97 4.15
C LYS A 797 24.36 12.66 3.42
N ALA A 798 23.95 11.41 3.51
CA ALA A 798 22.57 10.99 3.30
C ALA A 798 22.13 10.13 4.48
N ASN A 799 20.93 10.34 5.03
CA ASN A 799 20.36 9.43 6.03
C ASN A 799 18.86 9.16 5.83
N LEU A 800 18.35 8.08 6.42
CA LEU A 800 16.95 7.68 6.36
C LEU A 800 16.51 6.94 7.62
N TRP A 801 15.19 6.88 7.85
CA TRP A 801 14.57 6.01 8.85
C TRP A 801 13.52 5.12 8.21
N LEU A 802 13.58 3.81 8.45
CA LEU A 802 12.61 2.82 8.01
C LEU A 802 11.87 2.17 9.19
N PRO A 803 10.60 1.76 9.00
CA PRO A 803 9.91 0.92 9.97
C PRO A 803 10.56 -0.47 10.02
N GLU A 804 10.49 -1.11 11.18
CA GLU A 804 11.15 -2.38 11.50
C GLU A 804 11.12 -3.47 10.40
N PRO A 805 9.97 -3.82 9.78
CA PRO A 805 9.92 -4.90 8.78
C PRO A 805 10.48 -4.52 7.41
N ALA A 806 10.77 -3.24 7.13
CA ALA A 806 11.16 -2.82 5.78
C ALA A 806 12.58 -3.32 5.40
N VAL A 807 13.53 -3.30 6.34
CA VAL A 807 14.90 -3.78 6.09
C VAL A 807 14.94 -5.28 5.80
N PRO A 808 14.33 -6.17 6.60
CA PRO A 808 14.24 -7.60 6.24
C PRO A 808 13.57 -7.84 4.87
N ASN A 809 12.53 -7.09 4.49
CA ASN A 809 11.91 -7.23 3.17
C ASN A 809 12.84 -6.81 2.01
N LEU A 810 13.65 -5.76 2.21
CA LEU A 810 14.65 -5.33 1.23
C LEU A 810 15.81 -6.32 1.14
N VAL A 811 16.31 -6.83 2.28
CA VAL A 811 17.36 -7.85 2.31
C VAL A 811 16.88 -9.14 1.63
N ALA A 812 15.69 -9.64 1.95
CA ALA A 812 15.12 -10.84 1.32
C ALA A 812 14.90 -10.68 -0.18
N GLY A 813 14.42 -9.52 -0.64
CA GLY A 813 14.29 -9.28 -2.07
C GLY A 813 15.63 -9.20 -2.81
N THR A 814 16.70 -8.81 -2.11
CA THR A 814 18.07 -8.79 -2.63
C THR A 814 18.65 -10.20 -2.71
N GLU A 815 18.50 -10.98 -1.64
CA GLU A 815 18.91 -12.38 -1.58
C GLU A 815 18.30 -13.18 -2.74
N LEU A 816 16.99 -13.03 -2.98
CA LEU A 816 16.31 -13.71 -4.08
C LEU A 816 16.80 -13.30 -5.48
N ILE A 817 17.23 -12.04 -5.67
CA ILE A 817 17.88 -11.60 -6.91
C ILE A 817 19.21 -12.33 -7.09
N LEU A 818 20.04 -12.38 -6.05
CA LEU A 818 21.34 -13.06 -6.10
C LEU A 818 21.21 -14.55 -6.30
N ALA A 819 20.27 -15.20 -5.61
CA ALA A 819 19.99 -16.62 -5.78
C ALA A 819 19.55 -16.90 -7.22
N SER A 820 18.75 -16.01 -7.82
CA SER A 820 18.35 -16.11 -9.23
C SER A 820 19.49 -15.87 -10.23
N LEU A 821 20.53 -15.13 -9.84
CA LEU A 821 21.75 -14.91 -10.65
C LEU A 821 22.82 -16.00 -10.42
N SER A 822 22.87 -16.57 -9.21
CA SER A 822 23.90 -17.52 -8.74
C SER A 822 23.49 -18.98 -8.92
N ALA A 823 22.20 -19.25 -9.06
CA ALA A 823 21.73 -20.57 -9.45
C ALA A 823 22.42 -20.96 -10.76
N ASP A 824 23.16 -22.08 -10.73
CA ASP A 824 23.64 -22.70 -11.95
C ASP A 824 22.45 -22.83 -12.88
N THR A 825 22.49 -22.06 -13.97
CA THR A 825 21.57 -22.27 -15.09
C THR A 825 21.72 -23.73 -15.42
N VAL A 826 20.68 -24.54 -15.18
CA VAL A 826 20.58 -25.88 -15.76
C VAL A 826 20.51 -25.62 -17.26
N THR A 827 21.69 -25.57 -17.83
CA THR A 827 21.95 -25.50 -19.25
C THR A 827 21.66 -26.90 -19.75
N THR A 828 20.37 -27.21 -19.83
CA THR A 828 19.87 -27.65 -21.12
C THR A 828 20.42 -26.65 -22.12
N VAL A 829 21.51 -27.05 -22.79
CA VAL A 829 22.04 -26.37 -23.96
C VAL A 829 20.97 -26.55 -25.02
N VAL A 830 19.96 -25.69 -24.94
CA VAL A 830 19.17 -25.30 -26.07
C VAL A 830 20.17 -24.53 -26.92
N GLU A 831 20.81 -25.24 -27.87
CA GLU A 831 21.27 -24.59 -29.08
C GLU A 831 20.15 -23.64 -29.51
N PRO A 832 20.44 -22.35 -29.78
CA PRO A 832 19.38 -21.39 -30.06
C PRO A 832 18.49 -22.00 -31.13
N PRO A 833 17.17 -22.19 -30.87
CA PRO A 833 16.32 -22.93 -31.78
C PRO A 833 16.44 -22.24 -33.13
N LEU A 834 16.93 -22.98 -34.13
CA LEU A 834 17.17 -22.54 -35.50
C LEU A 834 16.00 -21.64 -35.90
N ALA A 835 16.25 -20.32 -35.92
CA ALA A 835 15.22 -19.30 -35.71
C ALA A 835 13.93 -19.69 -36.43
N GLU A 836 12.96 -20.22 -35.67
CA GLU A 836 11.78 -20.86 -36.26
C GLU A 836 11.15 -19.82 -37.17
N ALA A 837 11.05 -20.16 -38.46
CA ALA A 837 10.60 -19.21 -39.47
C ALA A 837 9.23 -18.68 -39.02
N LEU A 838 9.15 -17.37 -38.80
CA LEU A 838 7.91 -16.72 -38.35
C LEU A 838 6.79 -17.16 -39.30
N PRO A 839 5.72 -17.79 -38.79
CA PRO A 839 4.61 -18.24 -39.62
C PRO A 839 4.12 -17.09 -40.50
N ALA A 840 4.11 -17.30 -41.81
CA ALA A 840 3.76 -16.27 -42.78
C ALA A 840 2.26 -15.96 -42.74
N ASP A 841 1.45 -16.95 -42.38
CA ASP A 841 0.01 -16.89 -42.22
C ASP A 841 -0.50 -17.73 -41.03
N LEU A 842 -1.82 -17.71 -40.85
CA LEU A 842 -2.50 -18.38 -39.74
C LEU A 842 -2.57 -19.90 -39.90
N ASP A 843 -2.49 -20.43 -41.12
CA ASP A 843 -2.52 -21.88 -41.35
C ASP A 843 -1.16 -22.49 -40.96
N GLU A 844 -0.05 -21.82 -41.28
CA GLU A 844 1.29 -22.16 -40.78
C GLU A 844 1.34 -22.06 -39.24
N LEU A 845 0.74 -21.04 -38.64
CA LEU A 845 0.70 -20.86 -37.18
C LEU A 845 -0.16 -21.95 -36.48
N LEU A 846 -1.25 -22.39 -37.10
CA LEU A 846 -2.09 -23.47 -36.56
C LEU A 846 -1.48 -24.86 -36.71
N ALA A 847 -0.57 -25.03 -37.68
CA ALA A 847 0.26 -26.23 -37.83
C ALA A 847 1.51 -26.21 -36.94
N ALA A 848 1.94 -25.03 -36.47
CA ALA A 848 3.08 -24.88 -35.57
C ALA A 848 2.84 -25.66 -34.26
N LYS A 849 3.88 -26.35 -33.81
CA LYS A 849 3.82 -27.19 -32.61
C LYS A 849 4.16 -26.40 -31.36
N VAL A 850 3.37 -26.60 -30.32
CA VAL A 850 3.52 -25.92 -29.02
C VAL A 850 3.47 -26.89 -27.86
N ASP A 851 4.18 -26.53 -26.79
CA ASP A 851 4.05 -27.14 -25.47
C ASP A 851 3.14 -26.24 -24.62
N PHE A 852 2.12 -26.81 -23.98
CA PHE A 852 1.19 -26.03 -23.15
C PHE A 852 0.65 -26.85 -21.98
N ALA A 853 0.74 -26.31 -20.76
CA ALA A 853 0.31 -26.99 -19.55
C ALA A 853 -0.36 -26.03 -18.55
N VAL A 854 -1.46 -26.49 -17.96
CA VAL A 854 -2.24 -25.79 -16.92
C VAL A 854 -2.63 -26.79 -15.84
N THR A 855 -2.20 -26.52 -14.61
CA THR A 855 -2.55 -27.33 -13.42
C THR A 855 -4.02 -27.16 -13.06
N SER A 856 -4.49 -25.94 -12.81
CA SER A 856 -5.92 -25.61 -12.85
C SER A 856 -6.22 -24.11 -12.89
N ASP A 857 -7.01 -23.68 -13.87
CA ASP A 857 -7.43 -22.29 -14.07
C ASP A 857 -8.78 -22.22 -14.81
N ASP A 858 -9.40 -21.04 -14.88
CA ASP A 858 -10.65 -20.81 -15.59
C ASP A 858 -10.43 -20.63 -17.10
N MET A 859 -11.37 -21.10 -17.92
CA MET A 859 -11.28 -21.11 -19.40
C MET A 859 -10.65 -19.85 -20.01
N ILE A 860 -11.16 -18.67 -19.64
CA ILE A 860 -10.72 -17.40 -20.20
C ILE A 860 -9.24 -17.12 -19.93
N ASN A 861 -8.74 -17.48 -18.74
CA ASN A 861 -7.33 -17.36 -18.38
C ASN A 861 -6.48 -18.37 -19.16
N VAL A 862 -6.97 -19.60 -19.34
CA VAL A 862 -6.29 -20.63 -20.14
C VAL A 862 -6.13 -20.20 -21.60
N MET A 863 -7.16 -19.62 -22.21
CA MET A 863 -7.06 -19.12 -23.59
C MET A 863 -6.12 -17.92 -23.70
N ASN A 864 -6.13 -17.02 -22.71
CA ASN A 864 -5.20 -15.87 -22.66
C ASN A 864 -3.74 -16.33 -22.45
N GLN A 865 -3.50 -17.34 -21.61
CA GLN A 865 -2.18 -17.93 -21.40
C GLN A 865 -1.68 -18.64 -22.67
N LEU A 866 -2.54 -19.37 -23.37
CA LEU A 866 -2.20 -19.98 -24.66
C LEU A 866 -1.85 -18.90 -25.70
N GLN A 867 -2.67 -17.85 -25.84
CA GLN A 867 -2.38 -16.75 -26.74
C GLN A 867 -1.03 -16.09 -26.42
N LEU A 868 -0.79 -15.76 -25.14
CA LEU A 868 0.46 -15.13 -24.70
C LEU A 868 1.68 -16.04 -24.97
N SER A 869 1.55 -17.36 -24.81
CA SER A 869 2.63 -18.31 -25.12
C SER A 869 2.99 -18.33 -26.61
N VAL A 870 1.99 -18.17 -27.49
CA VAL A 870 2.19 -18.07 -28.95
C VAL A 870 2.83 -16.72 -29.32
N GLU A 871 2.37 -15.61 -28.73
CA GLU A 871 2.95 -14.28 -28.93
C GLU A 871 4.41 -14.18 -28.44
N GLN A 872 4.74 -14.88 -27.34
CA GLN A 872 6.11 -14.97 -26.83
C GLN A 872 7.02 -15.86 -27.68
N ARG A 873 6.49 -16.94 -28.28
CA ARG A 873 7.26 -17.82 -29.17
C ARG A 873 7.52 -17.19 -30.54
N TYR A 874 6.57 -16.44 -31.08
CA TYR A 874 6.65 -15.79 -32.40
C TYR A 874 6.55 -14.25 -32.29
N PRO A 875 7.53 -13.58 -31.66
CA PRO A 875 7.52 -12.14 -31.50
C PRO A 875 7.67 -11.44 -32.86
N GLY A 876 6.59 -10.78 -33.31
CA GLY A 876 6.55 -10.06 -34.58
C GLY A 876 5.87 -10.80 -35.75
N LEU A 877 4.85 -11.62 -35.47
CA LEU A 877 3.92 -12.13 -36.50
C LEU A 877 3.47 -11.01 -37.45
N SER A 878 3.41 -11.32 -38.74
CA SER A 878 3.03 -10.39 -39.82
C SER A 878 1.54 -10.04 -39.84
N PHE A 879 0.72 -10.77 -39.06
CA PHE A 879 -0.73 -10.65 -38.97
C PHE A 879 -1.19 -10.64 -37.49
N PRO A 880 -2.34 -10.01 -37.18
CA PRO A 880 -2.88 -10.04 -35.83
C PRO A 880 -3.40 -11.43 -35.46
N PHE A 881 -2.88 -12.00 -34.38
CA PHE A 881 -3.38 -13.22 -33.75
C PHE A 881 -4.13 -12.87 -32.46
N ALA A 882 -5.32 -13.45 -32.25
CA ALA A 882 -6.06 -13.33 -31.01
C ALA A 882 -7.02 -14.52 -30.86
N ILE A 883 -7.12 -15.07 -29.65
CA ILE A 883 -8.06 -16.14 -29.33
C ILE A 883 -9.22 -15.52 -28.54
N ARG A 884 -10.46 -15.75 -28.97
CA ARG A 884 -11.67 -15.20 -28.33
C ARG A 884 -12.68 -16.29 -28.05
N LEU A 885 -13.27 -16.26 -26.86
CA LEU A 885 -14.43 -17.06 -26.52
C LEU A 885 -15.70 -16.35 -27.01
N VAL A 886 -16.23 -16.78 -28.15
CA VAL A 886 -17.45 -16.20 -28.74
C VAL A 886 -18.69 -16.84 -28.13
N GLY A 887 -19.63 -16.00 -27.69
CA GLY A 887 -20.98 -16.44 -27.31
C GLY A 887 -21.57 -15.72 -26.10
N LYS A 888 -22.62 -14.91 -26.33
CA LYS A 888 -23.56 -14.48 -25.28
C LYS A 888 -24.49 -15.63 -24.84
N ASP A 889 -24.61 -16.65 -25.68
CA ASP A 889 -25.63 -17.69 -25.56
C ASP A 889 -25.13 -18.95 -24.83
N LEU A 890 -23.82 -19.05 -24.55
CA LEU A 890 -23.18 -20.18 -23.86
C LEU A 890 -23.86 -20.51 -22.52
N GLY A 891 -24.36 -19.50 -21.81
CA GLY A 891 -25.11 -19.67 -20.56
C GLY A 891 -26.46 -20.40 -20.73
N THR A 892 -27.06 -20.40 -21.92
CA THR A 892 -28.33 -21.13 -22.19
C THR A 892 -28.12 -22.64 -22.34
N GLU A 893 -26.90 -23.06 -22.69
CA GLU A 893 -26.43 -24.46 -22.78
C GLU A 893 -25.74 -24.93 -21.48
N GLY A 894 -25.73 -24.11 -20.42
CA GLY A 894 -25.09 -24.41 -19.13
C GLY A 894 -23.57 -24.23 -19.11
N ILE A 895 -22.98 -23.63 -20.15
CA ILE A 895 -21.55 -23.37 -20.25
C ILE A 895 -21.24 -22.00 -19.64
N THR A 896 -20.60 -22.00 -18.47
CA THR A 896 -20.15 -20.76 -17.82
C THR A 896 -18.76 -20.36 -18.31
N GLN A 897 -18.50 -19.06 -18.48
CA GLN A 897 -17.17 -18.57 -18.90
C GLN A 897 -16.07 -18.88 -17.87
N ASN A 898 -16.45 -19.13 -16.61
CA ASN A 898 -15.57 -19.55 -15.51
C ASN A 898 -15.52 -21.09 -15.40
N GLN A 899 -15.67 -21.82 -16.52
CA GLN A 899 -15.54 -23.26 -16.50
C GLN A 899 -14.07 -23.65 -16.30
N ARG A 900 -13.81 -24.28 -15.16
CA ARG A 900 -12.46 -24.60 -14.70
C ARG A 900 -11.86 -25.77 -15.48
N ILE A 901 -10.71 -25.53 -16.11
CA ILE A 901 -9.85 -26.57 -16.68
C ILE A 901 -8.87 -27.01 -15.59
N SER A 902 -8.57 -28.32 -15.53
CA SER A 902 -7.59 -28.88 -14.61
C SER A 902 -6.81 -30.02 -15.26
N ASN A 903 -5.54 -30.18 -14.86
CA ASN A 903 -4.62 -31.21 -15.34
C ASN A 903 -4.57 -31.29 -16.87
N PHE A 904 -4.41 -30.14 -17.55
CA PHE A 904 -4.18 -30.10 -18.99
C PHE A 904 -2.69 -29.99 -19.25
N SER A 905 -2.13 -30.86 -20.09
CA SER A 905 -0.73 -30.82 -20.48
C SER A 905 -0.60 -31.48 -21.84
N VAL A 906 -0.04 -30.77 -22.79
CA VAL A 906 0.27 -31.22 -24.15
C VAL A 906 1.68 -30.77 -24.49
N SER A 907 2.37 -31.56 -25.30
CA SER A 907 3.76 -31.30 -25.71
C SER A 907 3.94 -31.71 -27.17
N ASP A 908 4.79 -30.99 -27.91
CA ASP A 908 5.06 -31.20 -29.35
C ASP A 908 3.76 -31.32 -30.20
N THR A 909 2.70 -30.60 -29.80
CA THR A 909 1.34 -30.73 -30.37
C THR A 909 0.99 -29.53 -31.24
N PRO A 910 0.45 -29.69 -32.47
CA PRO A 910 0.00 -28.58 -33.30
C PRO A 910 -0.98 -27.67 -32.56
N LEU A 911 -0.86 -26.35 -32.70
CA LEU A 911 -1.72 -25.38 -32.02
C LEU A 911 -3.23 -25.64 -32.28
N SER A 912 -3.57 -26.03 -33.51
CA SER A 912 -4.92 -26.50 -33.89
C SER A 912 -5.41 -27.72 -33.07
N ASP A 913 -4.55 -28.69 -32.80
CA ASP A 913 -4.87 -29.84 -31.96
C ASP A 913 -4.96 -29.45 -30.48
N VAL A 914 -4.15 -28.51 -30.00
CA VAL A 914 -4.26 -27.95 -28.63
C VAL A 914 -5.60 -27.27 -28.43
N LEU A 915 -6.01 -26.38 -29.36
CA LEU A 915 -7.31 -25.73 -29.37
C LEU A 915 -8.45 -26.75 -29.40
N THR A 916 -8.31 -27.80 -30.21
CA THR A 916 -9.28 -28.91 -30.31
C THR A 916 -9.42 -29.67 -28.98
N GLN A 917 -8.31 -30.03 -28.34
CA GLN A 917 -8.32 -30.73 -27.06
C GLN A 917 -8.88 -29.86 -25.93
N LEU A 918 -8.62 -28.54 -25.95
CA LEU A 918 -9.21 -27.60 -25.00
C LEU A 918 -10.74 -27.55 -25.14
N VAL A 919 -11.30 -27.39 -26.34
CA VAL A 919 -12.78 -27.36 -26.51
C VAL A 919 -13.46 -28.71 -26.21
N VAL A 920 -12.79 -29.84 -26.45
CA VAL A 920 -13.30 -31.17 -26.04
C VAL A 920 -13.28 -31.30 -24.52
N LYS A 921 -12.19 -30.93 -23.85
CA LYS A 921 -12.10 -30.98 -22.38
C LYS A 921 -13.07 -30.01 -21.70
N ALA A 922 -13.35 -28.88 -22.36
CA ALA A 922 -14.35 -27.89 -21.98
C ALA A 922 -15.80 -28.41 -22.08
N ASN A 923 -16.09 -29.41 -22.91
CA ASN A 923 -17.46 -29.77 -23.23
C ASN A 923 -18.32 -29.99 -21.96
N PRO A 924 -19.53 -29.41 -21.84
CA PRO A 924 -20.39 -29.61 -20.67
C PRO A 924 -20.81 -31.08 -20.53
N ASP A 925 -21.08 -31.78 -21.63
CA ASP A 925 -21.28 -33.23 -21.63
C ASP A 925 -19.92 -33.95 -21.65
N LYS A 926 -19.52 -34.47 -20.48
CA LYS A 926 -18.27 -35.23 -20.30
C LYS A 926 -18.28 -36.63 -20.93
N ALA A 927 -19.38 -37.05 -21.56
CA ALA A 927 -19.40 -38.25 -22.40
C ALA A 927 -18.82 -38.02 -23.81
N SER A 928 -18.65 -36.76 -24.25
CA SER A 928 -17.93 -36.45 -25.49
C SER A 928 -16.44 -36.72 -25.31
N THR A 929 -15.88 -37.58 -26.17
CA THR A 929 -14.44 -37.90 -26.20
C THR A 929 -13.77 -37.50 -27.51
N SER A 930 -14.50 -36.83 -28.41
CA SER A 930 -14.06 -36.51 -29.77
C SER A 930 -14.69 -35.22 -30.26
N PRO A 931 -13.96 -34.37 -31.01
CA PRO A 931 -14.52 -33.16 -31.62
C PRO A 931 -15.54 -33.45 -32.74
N ARG A 932 -15.76 -34.73 -33.08
CA ARG A 932 -16.76 -35.20 -34.05
C ARG A 932 -17.95 -35.91 -33.41
N ASP A 933 -18.08 -35.89 -32.08
CA ASP A 933 -19.25 -36.42 -31.38
C ASP A 933 -20.44 -35.45 -31.53
N ASP A 934 -21.64 -35.95 -31.80
CA ASP A 934 -22.88 -35.15 -31.86
C ASP A 934 -23.17 -34.41 -30.53
N LYS A 935 -22.52 -34.83 -29.43
CA LYS A 935 -22.57 -34.21 -28.11
C LYS A 935 -21.57 -33.06 -27.91
N GLN A 936 -20.72 -32.76 -28.90
CA GLN A 936 -19.74 -31.69 -28.80
C GLN A 936 -20.42 -30.33 -28.99
N LYS A 937 -20.56 -29.57 -27.90
CA LYS A 937 -21.20 -28.24 -27.85
C LYS A 937 -20.24 -27.09 -28.08
N LEU A 938 -18.93 -27.31 -27.97
CA LEU A 938 -17.89 -26.30 -28.17
C LEU A 938 -17.01 -26.63 -29.37
N LEU A 939 -16.89 -25.67 -30.28
CA LEU A 939 -16.02 -25.74 -31.45
C LEU A 939 -15.18 -24.46 -31.50
N TRP A 940 -13.97 -24.55 -32.03
CA TRP A 940 -13.18 -23.38 -32.41
C TRP A 940 -13.22 -23.24 -33.93
N ILE A 941 -13.24 -22.01 -34.42
CA ILE A 941 -13.28 -21.69 -35.86
C ILE A 941 -12.30 -20.56 -36.17
N VAL A 942 -11.84 -20.51 -37.42
CA VAL A 942 -10.93 -19.49 -37.93
C VAL A 942 -11.71 -18.49 -38.78
N GLY A 943 -11.57 -17.20 -38.50
CA GLY A 943 -12.21 -16.14 -39.28
C GLY A 943 -11.79 -14.74 -38.83
N PRO A 944 -11.87 -13.71 -39.70
CA PRO A 944 -11.39 -12.37 -39.39
C PRO A 944 -12.18 -11.67 -38.28
N HIS A 945 -13.47 -11.95 -38.16
CA HIS A 945 -14.33 -11.64 -37.01
C HIS A 945 -15.47 -12.69 -36.96
N PRO A 946 -15.38 -13.73 -36.13
CA PRO A 946 -16.36 -14.82 -36.08
C PRO A 946 -17.55 -14.55 -35.11
N ASP A 947 -17.84 -13.27 -34.83
CA ASP A 947 -18.97 -12.81 -33.99
C ASP A 947 -20.31 -12.78 -34.76
#